data_AF-A0A1V5W1E1-F1
#
_entry.id   AF-A0A1V5W1E1-F1
#
_cell.length_a   1.000
_cell.length_b   1.000
_cell.length_c   1.000
_cell.angle_alpha   90.00
_cell.angle_beta   90.00
_cell.angle_gamma   90.00
#
_symmetry.space_group_name_H-M   'P 1'
#
loop_
_entity.id
_entity.type
_entity.pdbx_description
1 polymer ?
#
loop_
_entity_poly.entity_id
_entity_poly.type
_entity_poly.pdbx_seq_one_letter_code
_entity_poly.pdbx_strand_id
1 'polypeptide(L)'
;MRPVIYRCLMFFCLFLCSFSASGATFDNSKYESLKESLIASKSPASYRDIISIYELSRDYGLDRTIKFFDEYLLSLQKSKAEGAIIPFVQIISDELKMAKPFYKGITQWKVSGPWKRYGQWDLEYHFPVERSKDFNNFSSEDLCNDSGKLYPLYPDKEGVYYLAFSFSVDKAFRLFIQSNSRYRLFVNNSIVLKDCALPFEAMEFKSGGNYTVIIKMNLTEYYKDPFVKVILTDLQNNEILPLYCEKRFIESFPLDSLVCLTEETGNLQKESSGIEDLLRGASSFEEKLSIALNFSSANGDKADGYYYLLPMLEESGNEAEFLLYLNKYRENFPDSSYYLKWLCDFYSKRDLYKFKEAAKNLPVNYFNSDIFDLYCSLLLIDKDNQRVLTLSNLFEEIPSFTKKALKFRSKILDREEYRNYLLNKASLSNCPFYFYELGRLDMEKGLDPVLYWEKSLSKKWDRKIWESREIYEHSGKGYLYYTPKYETSEFNFKRGGVKRNISIKIFPEGNYFIHCEDYIPVSEFKGSAKLLNLSKLHILYVIIVKDNTVHNVGYQLDMLPGQEASLSIMGSASGDFVVISYSGFFPPDRFPFYIIENFPIKMPEENLSEISLEITTDIISPEVVLDGEKLKFKERDGILFIQENKRSIDSSSTLFLSAGLFNLQDRFAGWYDNLVSLLGDEIDLPVNSESRELKDIVPVLKNFLDSYFLINGNFNFEPQPISEIIRLRSATSEELAIMALKFLKKRDIISFICFVKSPESKDRFEDVGLYIPDSQGAGYFLFFGDKDFSGRDALLLKGNSSMTIQVKEK
;
A
#
# COMPACT_ATOMS: atom_id res chain seq x y z
N MET A 1 -18.84 -23.20 9.43
CA MET A 1 -17.77 -22.22 9.76
C MET A 1 -16.47 -22.57 9.03
N ARG A 2 -16.36 -22.20 7.74
CA ARG A 2 -15.09 -22.02 7.00
C ARG A 2 -15.35 -21.13 5.77
N PRO A 3 -15.31 -19.79 5.88
CA PRO A 3 -15.27 -18.94 4.69
C PRO A 3 -14.28 -17.76 4.83
N VAL A 4 -13.04 -18.03 5.25
CA VAL A 4 -11.95 -17.02 5.29
C VAL A 4 -10.76 -17.41 4.41
N ILE A 5 -10.71 -18.64 3.88
CA ILE A 5 -9.56 -19.11 3.08
C ILE A 5 -9.71 -18.78 1.58
N TYR A 6 -10.90 -18.43 1.09
CA TYR A 6 -11.14 -18.22 -0.35
C TYR A 6 -10.86 -16.79 -0.86
N ARG A 7 -10.64 -15.79 0.01
CA ARG A 7 -10.30 -14.41 -0.44
C ARG A 7 -8.81 -14.15 -0.60
N CYS A 8 -7.93 -15.05 -0.13
CA CYS A 8 -6.46 -14.89 -0.30
C CYS A 8 -5.93 -15.45 -1.63
N LEU A 9 -6.73 -16.20 -2.38
CA LEU A 9 -6.29 -16.92 -3.58
C LEU A 9 -6.12 -16.06 -4.85
N MET A 10 -6.66 -14.82 -4.86
CA MET A 10 -6.42 -13.88 -5.97
C MET A 10 -5.18 -12.99 -5.76
N PHE A 11 -4.73 -12.85 -4.51
CA PHE A 11 -3.60 -11.97 -4.15
C PHE A 11 -2.24 -12.67 -4.24
N PHE A 12 -2.19 -13.99 -4.04
CA PHE A 12 -0.91 -14.72 -3.98
C PHE A 12 -0.22 -14.92 -5.33
N CYS A 13 -0.95 -14.87 -6.45
CA CYS A 13 -0.36 -14.99 -7.80
C CYS A 13 0.23 -13.66 -8.33
N LEU A 14 -0.21 -12.51 -7.81
CA LEU A 14 0.38 -11.21 -8.15
C LEU A 14 1.65 -10.90 -7.33
N PHE A 15 1.78 -11.53 -6.16
CA PHE A 15 2.84 -11.23 -5.19
C PHE A 15 4.24 -11.79 -5.52
N LEU A 16 4.35 -12.65 -6.54
CA LEU A 16 5.62 -13.17 -7.06
C LEU A 16 5.95 -12.63 -8.47
N CYS A 17 5.13 -11.71 -8.97
CA CYS A 17 5.18 -11.14 -10.31
C CYS A 17 5.69 -9.67 -10.34
N SER A 18 6.32 -9.19 -9.28
CA SER A 18 7.01 -7.88 -9.29
C SER A 18 8.19 -7.82 -10.27
N PHE A 19 8.49 -8.93 -10.95
CA PHE A 19 9.23 -9.00 -12.22
C PHE A 19 8.44 -9.80 -13.26
N SER A 20 7.31 -9.27 -13.73
CA SER A 20 6.71 -9.68 -15.01
C SER A 20 5.66 -8.68 -15.47
N ALA A 21 6.07 -7.76 -16.34
CA ALA A 21 5.13 -7.08 -17.23
C ALA A 21 5.72 -6.87 -18.64
N SER A 22 6.48 -7.85 -19.12
CA SER A 22 6.70 -8.05 -20.55
C SER A 22 6.18 -9.46 -20.89
N GLY A 23 4.89 -9.56 -21.24
CA GLY A 23 4.28 -10.80 -21.73
C GLY A 23 4.80 -11.21 -23.12
N ALA A 24 6.09 -11.06 -23.40
CA ALA A 24 6.68 -11.63 -24.58
C ALA A 24 7.05 -13.08 -24.27
N THR A 25 6.67 -14.01 -25.13
CA THR A 25 7.15 -15.39 -25.03
C THR A 25 8.63 -15.40 -25.36
N PHE A 26 9.51 -15.62 -24.37
CA PHE A 26 10.96 -15.62 -24.57
C PHE A 26 11.49 -17.06 -24.58
N ASP A 27 12.02 -17.49 -25.72
CA ASP A 27 12.76 -18.75 -25.84
C ASP A 27 14.28 -18.53 -25.65
N ASN A 28 15.05 -19.61 -25.50
CA ASN A 28 16.52 -19.54 -25.34
C ASN A 28 17.21 -18.88 -26.54
N SER A 29 16.58 -18.97 -27.73
CA SER A 29 17.11 -18.36 -28.95
C SER A 29 17.12 -16.83 -28.85
N LYS A 30 16.09 -16.25 -28.21
CA LYS A 30 16.02 -14.82 -27.92
C LYS A 30 17.08 -14.37 -26.91
N TYR A 31 17.34 -15.15 -25.85
CA TYR A 31 18.41 -14.82 -24.89
C TYR A 31 19.78 -14.76 -25.57
N GLU A 32 20.13 -15.77 -26.37
CA GLU A 32 21.41 -15.77 -27.08
C GLU A 32 21.48 -14.69 -28.17
N SER A 33 20.36 -14.42 -28.87
CA SER A 33 20.29 -13.33 -29.85
C SER A 33 20.54 -11.96 -29.22
N LEU A 34 19.95 -11.68 -28.04
CA LEU A 34 20.18 -10.43 -27.29
C LEU A 34 21.64 -10.32 -26.84
N LYS A 35 22.22 -11.43 -26.37
CA LYS A 35 23.62 -11.48 -25.95
C LYS A 35 24.58 -11.22 -27.11
N GLU A 36 24.35 -11.84 -28.26
CA GLU A 36 25.13 -11.59 -29.48
C GLU A 36 24.99 -10.15 -29.97
N SER A 37 23.76 -9.61 -29.92
CA SER A 37 23.46 -8.19 -30.21
C SER A 37 24.27 -7.23 -29.34
N LEU A 38 24.36 -7.49 -28.02
CA LEU A 38 25.13 -6.66 -27.09
C LEU A 38 26.64 -6.72 -27.30
N ILE A 39 27.16 -7.90 -27.65
CA ILE A 39 28.58 -8.07 -27.97
C ILE A 39 28.94 -7.32 -29.26
N ALA A 40 28.04 -7.32 -30.24
CA ALA A 40 28.23 -6.66 -31.53
C ALA A 40 28.04 -5.14 -31.47
N SER A 41 27.02 -4.66 -30.75
CA SER A 41 26.65 -3.25 -30.67
C SER A 41 27.14 -2.63 -29.35
N LYS A 42 28.30 -1.97 -29.39
CA LYS A 42 28.78 -1.16 -28.25
C LYS A 42 28.05 0.20 -28.19
N SER A 43 26.72 0.21 -28.29
CA SER A 43 25.88 1.39 -28.62
C SER A 43 24.62 1.47 -27.74
N PRO A 44 24.02 2.66 -27.52
CA PRO A 44 22.80 2.89 -26.71
C PRO A 44 21.59 1.98 -26.93
N ALA A 45 21.45 1.31 -28.08
CA ALA A 45 20.46 0.25 -28.28
C ALA A 45 20.58 -0.88 -27.22
N SER A 46 21.71 -0.96 -26.53
CA SER A 46 22.03 -1.94 -25.49
C SER A 46 21.20 -1.85 -24.21
N TYR A 47 20.67 -0.69 -23.79
CA TYR A 47 20.07 -0.58 -22.43
C TYR A 47 18.84 -1.48 -22.26
N ARG A 48 17.99 -1.52 -23.29
CA ARG A 48 16.80 -2.39 -23.29
C ARG A 48 17.16 -3.86 -23.43
N ASP A 49 18.17 -4.19 -24.23
CA ASP A 49 18.67 -5.56 -24.35
C ASP A 49 19.27 -6.03 -23.01
N ILE A 50 19.98 -5.15 -22.30
CA ILE A 50 20.48 -5.41 -20.93
C ILE A 50 19.32 -5.63 -19.96
N ILE A 51 18.29 -4.77 -19.96
CA ILE A 51 17.08 -4.95 -19.14
C ILE A 51 16.39 -6.27 -19.48
N SER A 52 16.27 -6.60 -20.78
CA SER A 52 15.62 -7.84 -21.24
C SER A 52 16.39 -9.07 -20.78
N ILE A 53 17.73 -9.07 -20.86
CA ILE A 53 18.58 -10.15 -20.34
C ILE A 53 18.46 -10.25 -18.81
N TYR A 54 18.38 -9.12 -18.11
CA TYR A 54 18.15 -9.09 -16.67
C TYR A 54 16.79 -9.72 -16.30
N GLU A 55 15.71 -9.38 -17.02
CA GLU A 55 14.38 -9.98 -16.83
C GLU A 55 14.39 -11.50 -17.08
N LEU A 56 15.21 -11.96 -18.04
CA LEU A 56 15.38 -13.37 -18.39
C LEU A 56 16.32 -14.15 -17.47
N SER A 57 17.04 -13.48 -16.58
CA SER A 57 18.05 -14.11 -15.72
C SER A 57 17.48 -15.22 -14.85
N ARG A 58 16.21 -15.09 -14.44
CA ARG A 58 15.49 -16.08 -13.65
C ARG A 58 15.36 -17.42 -14.37
N ASP A 59 14.96 -17.37 -15.63
CA ASP A 59 14.56 -18.53 -16.44
C ASP A 59 15.77 -19.17 -17.14
N TYR A 60 16.77 -18.36 -17.51
CA TYR A 60 17.95 -18.80 -18.25
C TYR A 60 19.23 -18.85 -17.41
N GLY A 61 19.10 -18.64 -16.10
CA GLY A 61 20.16 -18.84 -15.13
C GLY A 61 20.78 -17.55 -14.60
N LEU A 62 20.63 -17.35 -13.29
CA LEU A 62 21.16 -16.20 -12.57
C LEU A 62 22.69 -16.14 -12.67
N ASP A 63 23.37 -17.25 -12.38
CA ASP A 63 24.83 -17.34 -12.42
C ASP A 63 25.38 -17.13 -13.83
N ARG A 64 24.68 -17.69 -14.83
CA ARG A 64 25.01 -17.50 -16.26
C ARG A 64 24.92 -16.04 -16.66
N THR A 65 23.86 -15.35 -16.23
CA THR A 65 23.63 -13.94 -16.53
C THR A 65 24.63 -13.04 -15.81
N ILE A 66 24.92 -13.31 -14.53
CA ILE A 66 25.95 -12.60 -13.76
C ILE A 66 27.31 -12.72 -14.46
N LYS A 67 27.70 -13.94 -14.84
CA LYS A 67 28.97 -14.18 -15.53
C LYS A 67 29.03 -13.41 -16.85
N PHE A 68 27.95 -13.42 -17.62
CA PHE A 68 27.87 -12.65 -18.87
C PHE A 68 28.06 -11.15 -18.62
N PHE A 69 27.34 -10.55 -17.67
CA PHE A 69 27.49 -9.12 -17.39
C PHE A 69 28.89 -8.75 -16.87
N ASP A 70 29.54 -9.62 -16.10
CA ASP A 70 30.92 -9.39 -15.65
C ASP A 70 31.91 -9.42 -16.83
N GLU A 71 31.79 -10.40 -17.72
CA GLU A 71 32.60 -10.48 -18.93
C GLU A 71 32.35 -9.29 -19.88
N TYR A 72 31.08 -8.90 -20.03
CA TYR A 72 30.68 -7.77 -20.84
C TYR A 72 31.22 -6.46 -20.27
N LEU A 73 31.09 -6.23 -18.97
CA LEU A 73 31.63 -5.06 -18.28
C LEU A 73 33.15 -4.95 -18.44
N LEU A 74 33.88 -6.06 -18.27
CA LEU A 74 35.33 -6.09 -18.51
C LEU A 74 35.67 -5.75 -19.97
N SER A 75 34.86 -6.18 -20.93
CA SER A 75 35.04 -5.86 -22.35
C SER A 75 34.81 -4.37 -22.65
N LEU A 76 33.80 -3.76 -22.02
CA LEU A 76 33.49 -2.33 -22.14
C LEU A 76 34.62 -1.48 -21.56
N GLN A 77 35.10 -1.84 -20.36
CA GLN A 77 36.22 -1.15 -19.71
C GLN A 77 37.52 -1.24 -20.52
N LYS A 78 37.86 -2.43 -21.06
CA LYS A 78 39.05 -2.62 -21.91
C LYS A 78 38.99 -1.82 -23.21
N SER A 79 37.80 -1.74 -23.81
CA SER A 79 37.61 -1.00 -25.06
C SER A 79 37.43 0.50 -24.87
N LYS A 80 37.51 0.99 -23.63
CA LYS A 80 37.27 2.39 -23.26
C LYS A 80 35.96 2.91 -23.86
N ALA A 81 34.92 2.08 -23.83
CA ALA A 81 33.59 2.48 -24.27
C ALA A 81 33.17 3.74 -23.48
N GLU A 82 32.89 4.82 -24.20
CA GLU A 82 32.36 6.05 -23.60
C GLU A 82 30.85 5.88 -23.34
N GLY A 83 30.34 6.50 -22.28
CA GLY A 83 28.89 6.59 -22.04
C GLY A 83 28.37 5.91 -20.76
N ALA A 84 27.05 5.93 -20.61
CA ALA A 84 26.34 5.49 -19.40
C ALA A 84 26.20 3.96 -19.24
N ILE A 85 26.64 3.18 -20.24
CA ILE A 85 26.46 1.72 -20.28
C ILE A 85 27.28 1.00 -19.18
N ILE A 86 28.48 1.50 -18.87
CA ILE A 86 29.33 0.91 -17.83
C ILE A 86 28.67 1.02 -16.44
N PRO A 87 28.27 2.22 -15.97
CA PRO A 87 27.50 2.33 -14.73
C PRO A 87 26.23 1.49 -14.74
N PHE A 88 25.49 1.48 -15.86
CA PHE A 88 24.23 0.75 -15.96
C PHE A 88 24.40 -0.76 -15.76
N VAL A 89 25.35 -1.38 -16.47
CA VAL A 89 25.66 -2.82 -16.33
C VAL A 89 26.22 -3.11 -14.93
N GLN A 90 27.04 -2.23 -14.37
CA GLN A 90 27.59 -2.39 -13.02
C GLN A 90 26.47 -2.42 -11.97
N ILE A 91 25.52 -1.48 -12.04
CA ILE A 91 24.37 -1.41 -11.11
C ILE A 91 23.55 -2.69 -11.17
N ILE A 92 23.26 -3.18 -12.38
CA ILE A 92 22.49 -4.42 -12.58
C ILE A 92 23.26 -5.66 -12.08
N SER A 93 24.56 -5.75 -12.35
CA SER A 93 25.40 -6.86 -11.87
C SER A 93 25.46 -6.89 -10.34
N ASP A 94 25.63 -5.73 -9.69
CA ASP A 94 25.63 -5.62 -8.23
C ASP A 94 24.29 -6.05 -7.63
N GLU A 95 23.18 -5.67 -8.28
CA GLU A 95 21.82 -6.07 -7.89
C GLU A 95 21.65 -7.59 -7.95
N LEU A 96 21.99 -8.21 -9.09
CA LEU A 96 21.86 -9.65 -9.28
C LEU A 96 22.69 -10.44 -8.26
N LYS A 97 23.86 -9.92 -7.87
CA LYS A 97 24.73 -10.54 -6.87
C LYS A 97 24.28 -10.32 -5.43
N MET A 98 23.35 -9.39 -5.18
CA MET A 98 23.09 -8.81 -3.85
C MET A 98 24.40 -8.39 -3.16
N ALA A 99 25.34 -7.85 -3.94
CA ALA A 99 26.66 -7.47 -3.46
C ALA A 99 26.61 -6.10 -2.77
N LYS A 100 27.68 -5.76 -2.04
CA LYS A 100 27.88 -4.38 -1.62
C LYS A 100 27.93 -3.51 -2.88
N PRO A 101 27.08 -2.48 -2.99
CA PRO A 101 26.97 -1.73 -4.23
C PRO A 101 28.26 -0.95 -4.49
N PHE A 102 28.70 -0.93 -5.75
CA PHE A 102 29.83 -0.14 -6.20
C PHE A 102 29.53 1.36 -6.09
N TYR A 103 28.34 1.77 -6.54
CA TYR A 103 27.82 3.13 -6.38
C TYR A 103 26.92 3.19 -5.16
N LYS A 104 27.25 4.08 -4.21
CA LYS A 104 26.48 4.21 -2.96
C LYS A 104 25.08 4.75 -3.24
N GLY A 105 24.97 5.74 -4.12
CA GLY A 105 23.74 6.45 -4.43
C GLY A 105 23.39 7.55 -3.43
N ILE A 106 22.22 8.15 -3.63
CA ILE A 106 21.65 9.20 -2.78
C ILE A 106 21.19 8.59 -1.46
N THR A 107 21.76 9.09 -0.37
CA THR A 107 21.51 8.58 0.98
C THR A 107 20.59 9.47 1.80
N GLN A 108 20.45 10.74 1.45
CA GLN A 108 19.59 11.68 2.18
C GLN A 108 18.38 12.06 1.34
N TRP A 109 17.21 11.92 1.94
CA TRP A 109 15.93 12.06 1.28
C TRP A 109 14.98 12.85 2.14
N LYS A 110 14.18 13.67 1.48
CA LYS A 110 13.03 14.32 2.07
C LYS A 110 11.78 13.62 1.58
N VAL A 111 11.02 13.02 2.49
CA VAL A 111 9.87 12.18 2.14
C VAL A 111 8.58 12.82 2.63
N SER A 112 7.61 12.99 1.73
CA SER A 112 6.26 13.44 2.09
C SER A 112 5.23 12.44 1.56
N GLY A 113 4.31 12.03 2.44
CA GLY A 113 3.26 11.05 2.14
C GLY A 113 2.93 10.17 3.34
N PRO A 114 2.03 9.18 3.18
CA PRO A 114 1.30 8.87 1.95
C PRO A 114 0.32 9.98 1.57
N TRP A 115 0.26 10.32 0.29
CA TRP A 115 -0.78 11.14 -0.30
C TRP A 115 -1.76 10.20 -0.99
N LYS A 116 -3.04 10.23 -0.58
CA LYS A 116 -4.08 9.35 -1.12
C LYS A 116 -5.32 10.16 -1.49
N ARG A 117 -5.86 9.90 -2.67
CA ARG A 117 -7.12 10.50 -3.14
C ARG A 117 -7.91 9.56 -4.07
N TYR A 118 -7.23 8.84 -4.94
CA TYR A 118 -7.76 8.01 -6.03
C TYR A 118 -7.12 6.60 -6.08
N GLY A 119 -6.43 6.19 -5.01
CA GLY A 119 -5.80 4.87 -4.93
C GLY A 119 -4.65 4.76 -5.92
N GLN A 120 -4.65 3.70 -6.74
CA GLN A 120 -3.58 3.49 -7.74
C GLN A 120 -3.42 4.64 -8.75
N TRP A 121 -4.46 5.47 -8.96
CA TRP A 121 -4.44 6.62 -9.87
C TRP A 121 -3.87 7.89 -9.26
N ASP A 122 -3.50 7.86 -7.99
CA ASP A 122 -2.83 8.98 -7.33
C ASP A 122 -1.50 9.32 -7.98
N LEU A 123 -0.88 8.38 -8.70
CA LEU A 123 0.32 8.63 -9.49
C LEU A 123 0.06 9.68 -10.58
N GLU A 124 -1.14 9.69 -11.16
CA GLU A 124 -1.56 10.66 -12.18
C GLU A 124 -2.11 11.97 -11.61
N TYR A 125 -2.63 11.94 -10.38
CA TYR A 125 -3.27 13.10 -9.78
C TYR A 125 -2.28 14.15 -9.24
N HIS A 126 -2.40 15.41 -9.67
CA HIS A 126 -1.54 16.50 -9.21
C HIS A 126 -1.84 16.96 -7.77
N PHE A 127 -1.05 16.53 -6.80
CA PHE A 127 -1.18 16.99 -5.41
C PHE A 127 -0.56 18.38 -5.18
N PRO A 128 -0.90 19.08 -4.06
CA PRO A 128 -0.33 20.39 -3.74
C PRO A 128 1.20 20.44 -3.73
N VAL A 129 1.85 19.33 -3.35
CA VAL A 129 3.32 19.19 -3.35
C VAL A 129 3.92 19.51 -4.71
N GLU A 130 3.29 19.05 -5.79
CA GLU A 130 3.75 19.26 -7.16
C GLU A 130 3.62 20.72 -7.61
N ARG A 131 2.75 21.49 -6.97
CA ARG A 131 2.47 22.90 -7.32
C ARG A 131 3.25 23.88 -6.45
N SER A 132 3.91 23.40 -5.41
CA SER A 132 4.64 24.25 -4.48
C SER A 132 6.04 24.58 -4.98
N LYS A 133 6.48 25.79 -4.63
CA LYS A 133 7.89 26.21 -4.72
C LYS A 133 8.64 25.98 -3.42
N ASP A 134 8.08 25.24 -2.47
CA ASP A 134 8.80 24.84 -1.26
C ASP A 134 8.18 23.56 -0.69
N PHE A 135 8.99 22.50 -0.65
CA PHE A 135 8.59 21.22 -0.05
C PHE A 135 8.54 21.29 1.48
N ASN A 136 9.13 22.31 2.11
CA ASN A 136 9.02 22.57 3.56
C ASN A 136 7.63 23.01 3.99
N ASN A 137 6.77 23.41 3.05
CA ASN A 137 5.38 23.78 3.36
C ASN A 137 4.50 22.55 3.65
N PHE A 138 5.01 21.34 3.50
CA PHE A 138 4.27 20.11 3.72
C PHE A 138 4.91 19.28 4.83
N SER A 139 4.07 18.47 5.49
CA SER A 139 4.58 17.44 6.40
C SER A 139 5.53 16.52 5.64
N SER A 140 6.75 16.43 6.14
CA SER A 140 7.84 15.71 5.50
C SER A 140 8.86 15.26 6.53
N GLU A 141 9.46 14.10 6.31
CA GLU A 141 10.52 13.56 7.15
C GLU A 141 11.84 13.52 6.38
N ASP A 142 12.93 13.86 7.06
CA ASP A 142 14.29 13.65 6.55
C ASP A 142 14.71 12.20 6.87
N LEU A 143 14.97 11.43 5.82
CA LEU A 143 15.39 10.04 5.88
C LEU A 143 16.83 9.89 5.41
N CYS A 144 17.59 9.11 6.17
CA CYS A 144 18.93 8.70 5.81
C CYS A 144 18.97 7.17 5.66
N ASN A 145 19.53 6.69 4.55
CA ASN A 145 19.84 5.27 4.35
C ASN A 145 21.33 5.11 4.04
N ASP A 146 21.95 4.02 4.49
CA ASP A 146 23.39 3.80 4.25
C ASP A 146 23.67 3.15 2.89
N SER A 147 22.72 2.38 2.36
CA SER A 147 22.86 1.60 1.13
C SER A 147 22.42 2.30 -0.16
N GLY A 148 21.88 3.52 -0.05
CA GLY A 148 21.27 4.27 -1.14
C GLY A 148 19.90 3.76 -1.58
N LYS A 149 19.49 2.56 -1.14
CA LYS A 149 18.15 2.02 -1.37
C LYS A 149 17.20 2.58 -0.33
N LEU A 150 16.29 3.46 -0.77
CA LEU A 150 15.24 3.99 0.05
C LEU A 150 13.99 3.11 -0.07
N TYR A 151 13.60 2.52 1.04
CA TYR A 151 12.27 1.96 1.24
C TYR A 151 11.44 3.03 1.96
N PRO A 152 10.43 3.65 1.32
CA PRO A 152 9.58 4.61 2.00
C PRO A 152 8.93 3.95 3.21
N LEU A 153 9.09 4.55 4.39
CA LEU A 153 9.06 3.91 5.71
C LEU A 153 7.73 3.28 6.18
N TYR A 154 6.77 3.02 5.31
CA TYR A 154 5.44 2.56 5.71
C TYR A 154 4.90 1.51 4.74
N PRO A 155 5.40 0.26 4.80
CA PRO A 155 4.87 -0.84 3.98
C PRO A 155 3.36 -1.07 4.18
N ASP A 156 2.80 -0.62 5.31
CA ASP A 156 1.38 -0.76 5.65
C ASP A 156 0.51 0.45 5.23
N LYS A 157 1.07 1.45 4.53
CA LYS A 157 0.33 2.66 4.13
C LYS A 157 0.32 2.84 2.62
N GLU A 158 -0.82 2.52 2.02
CA GLU A 158 -1.10 2.71 0.61
C GLU A 158 -1.16 4.19 0.21
N GLY A 159 -0.74 4.48 -1.02
CA GLY A 159 -0.85 5.78 -1.64
C GLY A 159 0.47 6.22 -2.28
N VAL A 160 0.58 7.51 -2.58
CA VAL A 160 1.73 8.06 -3.28
C VAL A 160 2.65 8.82 -2.34
N TYR A 161 3.95 8.61 -2.52
CA TYR A 161 4.98 9.30 -1.75
C TYR A 161 5.83 10.16 -2.67
N TYR A 162 6.17 11.33 -2.18
CA TYR A 162 7.11 12.23 -2.82
C TYR A 162 8.45 12.07 -2.13
N LEU A 163 9.44 11.60 -2.89
CA LEU A 163 10.81 11.39 -2.45
C LEU A 163 11.65 12.46 -3.12
N ALA A 164 12.07 13.46 -2.36
CA ALA A 164 12.74 14.63 -2.87
C ALA A 164 14.18 14.70 -2.36
N PHE A 165 15.10 15.16 -3.21
CA PHE A 165 16.44 15.56 -2.80
C PHE A 165 16.91 16.71 -3.70
N SER A 166 17.77 17.57 -3.17
CA SER A 166 18.32 18.72 -3.90
C SER A 166 19.84 18.74 -3.82
N PHE A 167 20.48 19.05 -4.94
CA PHE A 167 21.94 19.05 -5.07
C PHE A 167 22.43 20.11 -6.06
N SER A 168 23.70 20.45 -5.94
CA SER A 168 24.42 21.32 -6.89
C SER A 168 25.55 20.56 -7.55
N VAL A 169 25.75 20.75 -8.85
CA VAL A 169 26.83 20.15 -9.64
C VAL A 169 27.33 21.18 -10.66
N ASP A 170 28.64 21.29 -10.86
CA ASP A 170 29.26 22.29 -11.74
C ASP A 170 29.51 21.80 -13.18
N LYS A 171 29.32 20.50 -13.41
CA LYS A 171 29.56 19.80 -14.68
C LYS A 171 28.33 19.02 -15.14
N ALA A 172 28.36 18.62 -16.41
CA ALA A 172 27.41 17.65 -16.96
C ALA A 172 27.47 16.34 -16.17
N PHE A 173 26.32 15.70 -16.00
CA PHE A 173 26.17 14.52 -15.15
C PHE A 173 25.10 13.57 -15.69
N ARG A 174 25.06 12.37 -15.12
CA ARG A 174 24.06 11.35 -15.38
C ARG A 174 23.32 11.00 -14.10
N LEU A 175 22.04 10.72 -14.25
CA LEU A 175 21.15 10.28 -13.18
C LEU A 175 20.63 8.89 -13.54
N PHE A 176 20.89 7.92 -12.67
CA PHE A 176 20.37 6.56 -12.76
C PHE A 176 19.33 6.34 -11.68
N ILE A 177 18.20 5.74 -12.04
CA ILE A 177 17.15 5.37 -11.09
C ILE A 177 16.94 3.87 -11.19
N GLN A 178 16.96 3.21 -10.04
CA GLN A 178 16.54 1.82 -9.89
C GLN A 178 15.31 1.80 -8.99
N SER A 179 14.24 1.14 -9.43
CA SER A 179 13.00 1.02 -8.67
C SER A 179 12.30 -0.28 -9.02
N ASN A 180 11.69 -0.95 -8.03
CA ASN A 180 10.78 -2.08 -8.29
C ASN A 180 9.30 -1.64 -8.34
N SER A 181 9.03 -0.34 -8.26
CA SER A 181 7.68 0.25 -8.18
C SER A 181 7.47 1.30 -9.27
N ARG A 182 6.22 1.51 -9.68
CA ARG A 182 5.88 2.58 -10.63
C ARG A 182 6.09 3.97 -10.02
N TYR A 183 6.66 4.86 -10.81
CA TYR A 183 6.94 6.22 -10.37
C TYR A 183 6.88 7.24 -11.51
N ARG A 184 6.79 8.52 -11.12
CA ARG A 184 6.98 9.68 -11.98
C ARG A 184 8.17 10.47 -11.51
N LEU A 185 8.92 11.03 -12.45
CA LEU A 185 10.09 11.83 -12.17
C LEU A 185 9.82 13.28 -12.50
N PHE A 186 10.07 14.15 -11.54
CA PHE A 186 10.10 15.58 -11.72
C PHE A 186 11.51 16.07 -11.46
N VAL A 187 12.02 16.91 -12.35
CA VAL A 187 13.27 17.64 -12.14
C VAL A 187 12.98 19.10 -12.28
N ASN A 188 13.31 19.84 -11.24
CA ASN A 188 13.03 21.26 -11.17
C ASN A 188 11.55 21.59 -11.50
N ASN A 189 10.61 20.85 -10.88
CA ASN A 189 9.15 20.94 -11.06
C ASN A 189 8.64 20.67 -12.49
N SER A 190 9.51 20.34 -13.44
CA SER A 190 9.13 19.85 -14.76
C SER A 190 9.04 18.33 -14.74
N ILE A 191 7.94 17.78 -15.27
CA ILE A 191 7.79 16.33 -15.44
C ILE A 191 8.79 15.88 -16.51
N VAL A 192 9.71 15.01 -16.13
CA VAL A 192 10.70 14.39 -17.02
C VAL A 192 10.21 13.03 -17.49
N LEU A 193 9.70 12.20 -16.58
CA LEU A 193 9.17 10.88 -16.89
C LEU A 193 7.72 10.75 -16.37
N LYS A 194 6.80 10.40 -17.26
CA LYS A 194 5.35 10.42 -16.97
C LYS A 194 4.81 9.14 -16.34
N ASP A 195 5.40 7.97 -16.64
CA ASP A 195 4.98 6.69 -16.07
C ASP A 195 6.10 5.64 -16.28
N CYS A 196 7.04 5.58 -15.34
CA CYS A 196 8.12 4.61 -15.39
C CYS A 196 7.71 3.31 -14.71
N ALA A 197 7.73 2.23 -15.49
CA ALA A 197 7.57 0.86 -15.01
C ALA A 197 8.85 0.01 -15.18
N LEU A 198 9.90 0.57 -15.81
CA LEU A 198 11.16 -0.14 -15.99
C LEU A 198 11.93 -0.21 -14.66
N PRO A 199 12.63 -1.34 -14.41
CA PRO A 199 13.38 -1.51 -13.17
C PRO A 199 14.60 -0.57 -13.08
N PHE A 200 15.08 -0.07 -14.22
CA PHE A 200 16.24 0.81 -14.33
C PHE A 200 16.00 1.89 -15.39
N GLU A 201 16.31 3.14 -15.07
CA GLU A 201 16.28 4.29 -15.98
C GLU A 201 17.59 5.06 -15.93
N ALA A 202 18.00 5.67 -17.06
CA ALA A 202 19.21 6.47 -17.16
C ALA A 202 18.99 7.75 -17.96
N MET A 203 19.45 8.88 -17.40
CA MET A 203 19.32 10.20 -18.01
C MET A 203 20.66 10.93 -18.00
N GLU A 204 20.91 11.73 -19.04
CA GLU A 204 22.07 12.61 -19.14
C GLU A 204 21.65 14.08 -19.15
N PHE A 205 22.34 14.88 -18.34
CA PHE A 205 22.16 16.32 -18.21
C PHE A 205 23.36 17.04 -18.82
N LYS A 206 23.11 17.90 -19.81
CA LYS A 206 24.15 18.52 -20.64
C LYS A 206 24.98 19.62 -19.94
N SER A 207 24.53 20.11 -18.79
CA SER A 207 25.21 21.18 -18.04
C SER A 207 25.10 20.95 -16.53
N GLY A 208 26.00 21.57 -15.77
CA GLY A 208 25.84 21.71 -14.32
C GLY A 208 24.78 22.75 -13.94
N GLY A 209 24.40 22.76 -12.67
CA GLY A 209 23.40 23.65 -12.10
C GLY A 209 22.93 23.19 -10.71
N ASN A 210 21.85 23.79 -10.26
CA ASN A 210 21.12 23.37 -9.06
C ASN A 210 19.91 22.56 -9.49
N TYR A 211 19.76 21.36 -8.94
CA TYR A 211 18.71 20.42 -9.29
C TYR A 211 17.96 19.98 -8.04
N THR A 212 16.64 19.99 -8.15
CA THR A 212 15.72 19.30 -7.25
C THR A 212 15.07 18.17 -8.02
N VAL A 213 15.27 16.95 -7.53
CA VAL A 213 14.65 15.74 -8.07
C VAL A 213 13.53 15.34 -7.13
N ILE A 214 12.33 15.13 -7.68
CA ILE A 214 11.18 14.62 -6.94
C ILE A 214 10.71 13.36 -7.64
N ILE A 215 10.70 12.24 -6.90
CA ILE A 215 10.16 10.96 -7.35
C ILE A 215 8.81 10.80 -6.68
N LYS A 216 7.76 10.81 -7.48
CA LYS A 216 6.40 10.51 -7.06
C LYS A 216 6.19 9.02 -7.26
N MET A 217 6.24 8.25 -6.18
CA MET A 217 6.23 6.79 -6.22
C MET A 217 4.91 6.25 -5.67
N ASN A 218 4.33 5.26 -6.34
CA ASN A 218 3.12 4.61 -5.87
C ASN A 218 3.46 3.41 -4.98
N LEU A 219 2.96 3.38 -3.75
CA LEU A 219 2.97 2.21 -2.88
C LEU A 219 1.57 1.60 -2.86
N THR A 220 1.40 0.54 -3.63
CA THR A 220 0.22 -0.33 -3.63
C THR A 220 0.60 -1.71 -3.14
N GLU A 221 -0.36 -2.49 -2.63
CA GLU A 221 -0.13 -3.90 -2.22
C GLU A 221 0.49 -4.78 -3.32
N TYR A 222 0.40 -4.37 -4.60
CA TYR A 222 1.05 -5.06 -5.72
C TYR A 222 2.58 -5.13 -5.61
N TYR A 223 3.24 -4.18 -4.94
CA TYR A 223 4.70 -4.14 -4.81
C TYR A 223 5.11 -4.50 -3.40
N LYS A 224 5.68 -5.70 -3.21
CA LYS A 224 6.29 -6.10 -1.94
C LYS A 224 7.59 -5.33 -1.74
N ASP A 225 7.69 -4.58 -0.65
CA ASP A 225 8.86 -3.76 -0.28
C ASP A 225 9.28 -2.79 -1.40
N PRO A 226 8.44 -1.81 -1.73
CA PRO A 226 8.72 -0.86 -2.79
C PRO A 226 9.94 -0.01 -2.43
N PHE A 227 10.88 0.13 -3.36
CA PHE A 227 12.11 0.88 -3.13
C PHE A 227 12.50 1.73 -4.33
N VAL A 228 13.30 2.76 -4.04
CA VAL A 228 14.02 3.52 -5.05
C VAL A 228 15.48 3.69 -4.65
N LYS A 229 16.37 3.62 -5.63
CA LYS A 229 17.78 4.01 -5.50
C LYS A 229 18.13 4.95 -6.62
N VAL A 230 18.76 6.07 -6.28
CA VAL A 230 19.23 7.05 -7.26
C VAL A 230 20.74 7.17 -7.18
N ILE A 231 21.41 7.19 -8.32
CA ILE A 231 22.86 7.33 -8.43
C ILE A 231 23.18 8.49 -9.37
N LEU A 232 24.12 9.33 -8.96
CA LEU A 232 24.64 10.42 -9.77
C LEU A 232 26.08 10.11 -10.18
N THR A 233 26.40 10.28 -11.46
CA THR A 233 27.78 10.15 -11.95
C THR A 233 28.15 11.30 -12.88
N ASP A 234 29.43 11.61 -13.02
CA ASP A 234 29.89 12.45 -14.13
C ASP A 234 29.95 11.68 -15.45
N LEU A 235 30.28 12.37 -16.54
CA LEU A 235 30.38 11.73 -17.87
C LEU A 235 31.52 10.70 -17.95
N GLN A 236 32.45 10.72 -17.00
CA GLN A 236 33.54 9.77 -16.82
C GLN A 236 33.18 8.61 -15.89
N ASN A 237 31.90 8.47 -15.51
CA ASN A 237 31.36 7.40 -14.67
C ASN A 237 31.80 7.45 -13.19
N ASN A 238 32.40 8.54 -12.73
CA ASN A 238 32.72 8.71 -11.32
C ASN A 238 31.47 9.12 -10.56
N GLU A 239 31.23 8.50 -9.41
CA GLU A 239 30.12 8.88 -8.53
C GLU A 239 30.24 10.34 -8.08
N ILE A 240 29.16 11.09 -8.20
CA ILE A 240 29.06 12.45 -7.68
C ILE A 240 28.37 12.37 -6.32
N LEU A 241 29.10 12.70 -5.26
CA LEU A 241 28.51 12.88 -3.94
C LEU A 241 27.90 14.29 -3.89
N PRO A 242 26.57 14.42 -3.82
CA PRO A 242 25.92 15.72 -3.89
C PRO A 242 26.25 16.56 -2.65
N LEU A 243 26.52 17.85 -2.87
CA LEU A 243 26.42 18.86 -1.80
C LEU A 243 24.93 19.12 -1.57
N TYR A 244 24.40 18.52 -0.50
CA TYR A 244 23.00 18.72 -0.11
C TYR A 244 22.78 20.20 0.24
N CYS A 245 21.88 20.85 -0.50
CA CYS A 245 21.56 22.25 -0.30
C CYS A 245 20.26 22.35 0.48
N GLU A 246 20.28 22.99 1.66
CA GLU A 246 19.08 23.17 2.50
C GLU A 246 17.96 23.96 1.80
N LYS A 247 18.28 24.73 0.74
CA LYS A 247 17.34 25.68 0.13
C LYS A 247 17.63 25.89 -1.35
N ARG A 248 16.71 25.45 -2.22
CA ARG A 248 16.13 26.21 -3.35
C ARG A 248 15.25 25.32 -4.22
N PHE A 249 13.93 25.50 -4.12
CA PHE A 249 12.94 24.94 -5.02
C PHE A 249 12.65 25.95 -6.17
N ILE A 250 13.58 25.93 -7.15
CA ILE A 250 13.38 26.03 -8.61
C ILE A 250 13.08 27.38 -9.29
N GLU A 251 13.94 27.68 -10.28
CA GLU A 251 13.63 28.37 -11.55
C GLU A 251 13.36 27.32 -12.64
N SER A 252 12.48 27.63 -13.62
CA SER A 252 12.11 26.72 -14.71
C SER A 252 13.34 26.13 -15.42
N PHE A 253 13.40 24.80 -15.51
CA PHE A 253 14.46 24.07 -16.22
C PHE A 253 14.04 23.75 -17.67
N PRO A 254 14.86 24.07 -18.69
CA PRO A 254 14.56 23.71 -20.07
C PRO A 254 14.81 22.22 -20.30
N LEU A 255 13.74 21.46 -20.60
CA LEU A 255 13.78 20.03 -20.86
C LEU A 255 14.75 19.64 -22.00
N ASP A 256 15.01 20.54 -22.96
CA ASP A 256 15.93 20.32 -24.11
C ASP A 256 17.40 20.05 -23.69
N SER A 257 17.74 20.34 -22.43
CA SER A 257 19.05 20.09 -21.84
C SER A 257 19.20 18.68 -21.22
N LEU A 258 18.14 17.86 -21.26
CA LEU A 258 18.11 16.47 -20.80
C LEU A 258 17.98 15.50 -21.98
N VAL A 259 18.68 14.37 -21.89
CA VAL A 259 18.52 13.23 -22.81
C VAL A 259 18.18 12.00 -21.99
N CYS A 260 17.00 11.44 -22.22
CA CYS A 260 16.64 10.12 -21.68
C CYS A 260 17.37 9.06 -22.51
N LEU A 261 18.27 8.31 -21.89
CA LEU A 261 19.10 7.32 -22.59
C LEU A 261 18.35 6.01 -22.86
N THR A 262 17.17 5.86 -22.26
CA THR A 262 16.29 4.69 -22.31
C THR A 262 15.04 4.89 -23.19
N GLU A 263 14.78 6.11 -23.71
CA GLU A 263 13.62 6.42 -24.60
C GLU A 263 14.00 6.49 -26.11
N GLU A 264 13.04 6.12 -26.99
CA GLU A 264 13.01 5.98 -28.48
C GLU A 264 13.42 4.63 -29.10
N THR A 265 12.77 4.01 -30.11
CA THR A 265 11.43 4.10 -30.76
C THR A 265 11.06 2.65 -31.13
N GLY A 266 10.01 2.10 -30.54
CA GLY A 266 9.60 0.74 -30.89
C GLY A 266 8.66 0.19 -29.85
N ASN A 267 7.36 0.25 -30.19
CA ASN A 267 6.32 -0.51 -29.53
C ASN A 267 6.88 -1.92 -29.31
N LEU A 268 7.14 -2.28 -28.04
CA LEU A 268 6.99 -3.69 -27.69
C LEU A 268 5.52 -3.95 -28.02
N GLN A 269 5.26 -4.58 -29.16
CA GLN A 269 4.03 -5.33 -29.28
C GLN A 269 4.08 -6.30 -28.09
N LYS A 270 3.32 -5.95 -27.05
CA LYS A 270 2.95 -6.87 -25.98
C LYS A 270 2.15 -7.95 -26.70
N GLU A 271 2.80 -9.04 -27.08
CA GLU A 271 2.12 -10.22 -27.58
C GLU A 271 1.33 -10.83 -26.41
N SER A 272 0.11 -10.36 -26.20
CA SER A 272 -0.82 -10.91 -25.22
C SER A 272 -1.36 -12.26 -25.70
N SER A 273 -0.52 -13.29 -25.61
CA SER A 273 -0.94 -14.68 -25.76
C SER A 273 -0.22 -15.57 -24.74
N GLY A 274 -0.27 -15.17 -23.47
CA GLY A 274 0.29 -15.92 -22.35
C GLY A 274 -0.74 -16.84 -21.70
N ILE A 275 -0.26 -17.83 -20.95
CA ILE A 275 -1.08 -18.70 -20.08
C ILE A 275 -1.99 -17.91 -19.11
N GLU A 276 -1.58 -16.70 -18.72
CA GLU A 276 -2.38 -15.78 -17.89
C GLU A 276 -3.79 -15.55 -18.45
N ASP A 277 -3.88 -15.30 -19.76
CA ASP A 277 -5.15 -14.97 -20.41
C ASP A 277 -6.09 -16.18 -20.41
N LEU A 278 -5.52 -17.38 -20.53
CA LEU A 278 -6.26 -18.64 -20.43
C LEU A 278 -6.74 -18.91 -19.00
N LEU A 279 -5.92 -18.62 -17.99
CA LEU A 279 -6.24 -18.88 -16.58
C LEU A 279 -7.24 -17.90 -15.98
N ARG A 280 -7.26 -16.64 -16.46
CA ARG A 280 -8.18 -15.60 -15.97
C ARG A 280 -9.65 -15.90 -16.33
N GLY A 281 -9.90 -16.60 -17.43
CA GLY A 281 -11.24 -17.03 -17.85
C GLY A 281 -11.80 -18.25 -17.11
N ALA A 282 -10.96 -18.95 -16.33
CA ALA A 282 -11.35 -20.17 -15.64
C ALA A 282 -11.93 -19.89 -14.24
N SER A 283 -13.00 -20.61 -13.91
CA SER A 283 -13.80 -20.37 -12.69
C SER A 283 -13.46 -21.30 -11.54
N SER A 284 -12.96 -22.51 -11.83
CA SER A 284 -12.58 -23.51 -10.83
C SER A 284 -11.06 -23.74 -10.79
N PHE A 285 -10.60 -24.30 -9.67
CA PHE A 285 -9.19 -24.69 -9.52
C PHE A 285 -8.82 -25.80 -10.49
N GLU A 286 -9.70 -26.79 -10.69
CA GLU A 286 -9.48 -27.93 -11.58
C GLU A 286 -9.37 -27.50 -13.05
N GLU A 287 -10.18 -26.53 -13.47
CA GLU A 287 -10.13 -25.94 -14.80
C GLU A 287 -8.80 -25.20 -15.02
N LYS A 288 -8.40 -24.36 -14.06
CA LYS A 288 -7.10 -23.66 -14.08
C LYS A 288 -5.92 -24.63 -14.14
N LEU A 289 -5.95 -25.68 -13.33
CA LEU A 289 -4.92 -26.70 -13.32
C LEU A 289 -4.85 -27.44 -14.67
N SER A 290 -5.99 -27.80 -15.26
CA SER A 290 -6.04 -28.45 -16.57
C SER A 290 -5.47 -27.55 -17.69
N ILE A 291 -5.82 -26.26 -17.68
CA ILE A 291 -5.28 -25.26 -18.61
C ILE A 291 -3.76 -25.17 -18.46
N ALA A 292 -3.25 -25.07 -17.23
CA ALA A 292 -1.83 -24.97 -16.97
C ALA A 292 -1.06 -26.23 -17.38
N LEU A 293 -1.62 -27.43 -17.13
CA LEU A 293 -1.05 -28.72 -17.56
C LEU A 293 -0.95 -28.82 -19.08
N ASN A 294 -2.03 -28.48 -19.79
CA ASN A 294 -2.09 -28.52 -21.25
C ASN A 294 -1.11 -27.51 -21.87
N PHE A 295 -1.11 -26.27 -21.36
CA PHE A 295 -0.22 -25.23 -21.84
C PHE A 295 1.25 -25.59 -21.65
N SER A 296 1.64 -26.04 -20.46
CA SER A 296 3.03 -26.41 -20.14
C SER A 296 3.49 -27.66 -20.89
N SER A 297 2.57 -28.56 -21.22
CA SER A 297 2.90 -29.74 -22.05
C SER A 297 3.07 -29.37 -23.53
N ALA A 298 2.29 -28.42 -24.04
CA ALA A 298 2.36 -27.96 -25.43
C ALA A 298 3.48 -26.93 -25.68
N ASN A 299 3.86 -26.16 -24.66
CA ASN A 299 4.83 -25.07 -24.71
C ASN A 299 5.91 -25.25 -23.63
N GLY A 300 6.52 -26.44 -23.56
CA GLY A 300 7.50 -26.76 -22.51
C GLY A 300 8.75 -25.86 -22.52
N ASP A 301 9.03 -25.21 -23.64
CA ASP A 301 10.08 -24.21 -23.84
C ASP A 301 9.71 -22.80 -23.31
N LYS A 302 8.50 -22.61 -22.78
CA LYS A 302 8.03 -21.34 -22.20
C LYS A 302 7.88 -21.46 -20.68
N ALA A 303 8.72 -20.71 -19.95
CA ALA A 303 8.79 -20.77 -18.49
C ALA A 303 7.47 -20.36 -17.82
N ASP A 304 6.72 -19.43 -18.41
CA ASP A 304 5.42 -18.93 -17.95
C ASP A 304 4.45 -20.05 -17.57
N GLY A 305 4.38 -21.14 -18.36
CA GLY A 305 3.51 -22.28 -18.07
C GLY A 305 3.76 -22.88 -16.68
N TYR A 306 5.04 -23.03 -16.35
CA TYR A 306 5.49 -23.64 -15.10
C TYR A 306 5.28 -22.72 -13.89
N TYR A 307 5.36 -21.39 -14.07
CA TYR A 307 5.07 -20.40 -13.02
C TYR A 307 3.64 -20.48 -12.50
N TYR A 308 2.70 -20.91 -13.32
CA TYR A 308 1.32 -21.15 -12.89
C TYR A 308 1.10 -22.60 -12.46
N LEU A 309 1.65 -23.56 -13.20
CA LEU A 309 1.41 -24.98 -12.95
C LEU A 309 2.00 -25.46 -11.61
N LEU A 310 3.25 -25.12 -11.30
CA LEU A 310 3.96 -25.69 -10.15
C LEU A 310 3.37 -25.24 -8.80
N PRO A 311 2.97 -23.96 -8.61
CA PRO A 311 2.21 -23.57 -7.43
C PRO A 311 0.87 -24.30 -7.29
N MET A 312 0.14 -24.55 -8.39
CA MET A 312 -1.11 -25.32 -8.33
C MET A 312 -0.86 -26.79 -7.93
N LEU A 313 0.22 -27.40 -8.44
CA LEU A 313 0.63 -28.75 -8.03
C LEU A 313 1.14 -28.82 -6.59
N GLU A 314 1.74 -27.74 -6.09
CA GLU A 314 2.04 -27.61 -4.66
C GLU A 314 0.75 -27.65 -3.83
N GLU A 315 -0.28 -26.89 -4.21
CA GLU A 315 -1.54 -26.85 -3.49
C GLU A 315 -2.27 -28.20 -3.50
N SER A 316 -2.25 -28.93 -4.62
CA SER A 316 -2.86 -30.25 -4.74
C SER A 316 -2.18 -31.31 -3.86
N GLY A 317 -0.89 -31.09 -3.51
CA GLY A 317 -0.10 -31.99 -2.68
C GLY A 317 0.34 -33.28 -3.38
N ASN A 318 0.15 -33.40 -4.70
CA ASN A 318 0.60 -34.54 -5.47
C ASN A 318 2.11 -34.46 -5.76
N GLU A 319 2.94 -35.03 -4.89
CA GLU A 319 4.41 -34.98 -5.03
C GLU A 319 4.91 -35.60 -6.35
N ALA A 320 4.29 -36.69 -6.82
CA ALA A 320 4.74 -37.35 -8.04
C ALA A 320 4.55 -36.46 -9.27
N GLU A 321 3.40 -35.80 -9.38
CA GLU A 321 3.10 -34.90 -10.50
C GLU A 321 3.88 -33.59 -10.40
N PHE A 322 4.03 -33.03 -9.20
CA PHE A 322 4.90 -31.88 -8.95
C PHE A 322 6.34 -32.15 -9.41
N LEU A 323 6.94 -33.27 -8.98
CA LEU A 323 8.30 -33.63 -9.37
C LEU A 323 8.44 -33.94 -10.87
N LEU A 324 7.41 -34.52 -11.50
CA LEU A 324 7.39 -34.76 -12.94
C LEU A 324 7.53 -33.43 -13.72
N TYR A 325 6.69 -32.45 -13.42
CA TYR A 325 6.72 -31.16 -14.13
C TYR A 325 7.91 -30.29 -13.72
N LEU A 326 8.39 -30.41 -12.48
CA LEU A 326 9.62 -29.78 -12.06
C LEU A 326 10.84 -30.31 -12.84
N ASN A 327 10.90 -31.63 -13.08
CA ASN A 327 11.97 -32.22 -13.88
C ASN A 327 11.88 -31.80 -15.35
N LYS A 328 10.68 -31.73 -15.93
CA LYS A 328 10.48 -31.16 -17.27
C LYS A 328 10.99 -29.72 -17.36
N TYR A 329 10.69 -28.89 -16.36
CA TYR A 329 11.22 -27.53 -16.30
C TYR A 329 12.76 -27.53 -16.28
N ARG A 330 13.38 -28.39 -15.46
CA ARG A 330 14.85 -28.50 -15.39
C ARG A 330 15.48 -28.99 -16.70
N GLU A 331 14.79 -29.84 -17.45
CA GLU A 331 15.24 -30.28 -18.77
C GLU A 331 15.20 -29.14 -19.80
N ASN A 332 14.15 -28.32 -19.77
CA ASN A 332 13.98 -27.20 -20.70
C ASN A 332 14.77 -25.95 -20.29
N PHE A 333 15.03 -25.76 -18.99
CA PHE A 333 15.73 -24.61 -18.39
C PHE A 333 16.86 -25.07 -17.45
N PRO A 334 17.90 -25.73 -17.99
CA PRO A 334 18.93 -26.42 -17.18
C PRO A 334 19.78 -25.48 -16.31
N ASP A 335 19.93 -24.22 -16.73
CA ASP A 335 20.73 -23.22 -16.00
C ASP A 335 19.90 -22.45 -14.96
N SER A 336 18.57 -22.54 -14.99
CA SER A 336 17.73 -21.85 -14.01
C SER A 336 17.82 -22.54 -12.67
N SER A 337 18.16 -21.79 -11.63
CA SER A 337 18.08 -22.20 -10.23
C SER A 337 16.70 -21.96 -9.60
N TYR A 338 15.73 -21.41 -10.34
CA TYR A 338 14.40 -21.08 -9.80
C TYR A 338 13.61 -22.32 -9.34
N TYR A 339 13.91 -23.51 -9.88
CA TYR A 339 13.28 -24.75 -9.42
C TYR A 339 13.52 -25.03 -7.92
N LEU A 340 14.62 -24.52 -7.36
CA LEU A 340 14.90 -24.64 -5.92
C LEU A 340 13.88 -23.87 -5.10
N LYS A 341 13.37 -22.75 -5.62
CA LYS A 341 12.32 -21.96 -4.97
C LYS A 341 11.04 -22.78 -4.83
N TRP A 342 10.59 -23.40 -5.93
CA TRP A 342 9.42 -24.28 -5.90
C TRP A 342 9.64 -25.50 -4.99
N LEU A 343 10.83 -26.10 -4.96
CA LEU A 343 11.15 -27.18 -4.01
C LEU A 343 11.04 -26.71 -2.56
N CYS A 344 11.54 -25.51 -2.25
CA CYS A 344 11.41 -24.92 -0.93
C CYS A 344 9.94 -24.69 -0.56
N ASP A 345 9.14 -24.09 -1.44
CA ASP A 345 7.72 -23.87 -1.17
C ASP A 345 7.00 -25.20 -0.94
N PHE A 346 7.20 -26.17 -1.83
CA PHE A 346 6.59 -27.51 -1.76
C PHE A 346 6.94 -28.25 -0.46
N TYR A 347 8.22 -28.29 -0.08
CA TYR A 347 8.67 -29.06 1.07
C TYR A 347 8.55 -28.33 2.41
N SER A 348 8.37 -27.01 2.42
CA SER A 348 8.26 -26.19 3.64
C SER A 348 7.26 -26.73 4.67
N LYS A 349 6.17 -27.36 4.20
CA LYS A 349 5.08 -27.91 5.03
C LYS A 349 5.07 -29.44 5.08
N ARG A 350 6.01 -30.11 4.41
CA ARG A 350 5.94 -31.56 4.13
C ARG A 350 7.18 -32.32 4.62
N ASP A 351 8.37 -31.84 4.26
CA ASP A 351 9.64 -32.51 4.57
C ASP A 351 10.72 -31.47 4.84
N LEU A 352 11.01 -31.24 6.12
CA LEU A 352 11.98 -30.23 6.54
C LEU A 352 13.42 -30.56 6.12
N TYR A 353 13.75 -31.84 5.92
CA TYR A 353 15.08 -32.24 5.46
C TYR A 353 15.26 -31.87 3.98
N LYS A 354 14.32 -32.25 3.12
CA LYS A 354 14.34 -31.87 1.70
C LYS A 354 14.23 -30.36 1.51
N PHE A 355 13.42 -29.68 2.32
CA PHE A 355 13.36 -28.22 2.35
C PHE A 355 14.74 -27.60 2.63
N LYS A 356 15.43 -28.07 3.67
CA LYS A 356 16.73 -27.53 4.08
C LYS A 356 17.80 -27.75 3.01
N GLU A 357 17.83 -28.91 2.37
CA GLU A 357 18.75 -29.20 1.28
C GLU A 357 18.49 -28.31 0.04
N ALA A 358 17.23 -28.06 -0.29
CA ALA A 358 16.88 -27.10 -1.35
C ALA A 358 17.27 -25.66 -0.96
N ALA A 359 16.92 -25.22 0.24
CA ALA A 359 17.16 -23.86 0.75
C ALA A 359 18.65 -23.53 0.87
N LYS A 360 19.49 -24.54 1.19
CA LYS A 360 20.95 -24.40 1.26
C LYS A 360 21.57 -23.92 -0.07
N ASN A 361 21.01 -24.35 -1.19
CA ASN A 361 21.50 -24.02 -2.53
C ASN A 361 20.67 -22.92 -3.21
N LEU A 362 19.59 -22.46 -2.59
CA LEU A 362 18.70 -21.43 -3.14
C LEU A 362 19.46 -20.09 -3.22
N PRO A 363 19.48 -19.42 -4.39
CA PRO A 363 19.97 -18.06 -4.48
C PRO A 363 19.21 -17.12 -3.54
N VAL A 364 19.94 -16.20 -2.91
CA VAL A 364 19.39 -15.28 -1.90
C VAL A 364 18.23 -14.45 -2.49
N ASN A 365 18.32 -14.04 -3.76
CA ASN A 365 17.31 -13.25 -4.46
C ASN A 365 15.94 -13.94 -4.54
N TYR A 366 15.88 -15.28 -4.38
CA TYR A 366 14.63 -16.03 -4.43
C TYR A 366 14.01 -16.30 -3.06
N PHE A 367 14.65 -15.88 -1.97
CA PHE A 367 14.08 -16.04 -0.64
C PHE A 367 12.83 -15.17 -0.51
N ASN A 368 11.72 -15.79 -0.08
CA ASN A 368 10.59 -15.07 0.48
C ASN A 368 10.68 -15.09 2.01
N SER A 369 9.75 -14.36 2.65
CA SER A 369 9.72 -14.20 4.10
C SER A 369 9.54 -15.53 4.85
N ASP A 370 8.86 -16.50 4.24
CA ASP A 370 8.55 -17.80 4.87
C ASP A 370 9.73 -18.75 4.79
N ILE A 371 10.38 -18.84 3.62
CA ILE A 371 11.62 -19.60 3.42
C ILE A 371 12.71 -19.07 4.34
N PHE A 372 12.86 -17.74 4.44
CA PHE A 372 13.83 -17.13 5.34
C PHE A 372 13.60 -17.54 6.80
N ASP A 373 12.37 -17.40 7.31
CA ASP A 373 12.04 -17.73 8.71
C ASP A 373 12.27 -19.22 9.01
N LEU A 374 11.82 -20.11 8.11
CA LEU A 374 11.98 -21.54 8.29
C LEU A 374 13.45 -21.96 8.20
N TYR A 375 14.19 -21.48 7.20
CA TYR A 375 15.59 -21.85 7.02
C TYR A 375 16.49 -21.32 8.14
N CYS A 376 16.33 -20.05 8.55
CA CYS A 376 17.07 -19.52 9.69
C CYS A 376 16.74 -20.27 11.00
N SER A 377 15.50 -20.71 11.18
CA SER A 377 15.13 -21.53 12.35
C SER A 377 15.84 -22.89 12.35
N LEU A 378 15.94 -23.55 11.19
CA LEU A 378 16.67 -24.82 11.06
C LEU A 378 18.16 -24.63 11.29
N LEU A 379 18.77 -23.59 10.71
CA LEU A 379 20.19 -23.28 10.93
C LEU A 379 20.52 -23.03 12.41
N LEU A 380 19.63 -22.39 13.17
CA LEU A 380 19.80 -22.24 14.62
C LEU A 380 19.78 -23.59 15.35
N ILE A 381 18.93 -24.53 14.94
CA ILE A 381 18.90 -25.89 15.50
C ILE A 381 20.23 -26.60 15.22
N ASP A 382 20.79 -26.41 14.02
CA ASP A 382 22.10 -26.93 13.62
C ASP A 382 23.29 -26.18 14.24
N LYS A 383 23.04 -25.08 14.96
CA LYS A 383 24.03 -24.16 15.53
C LYS A 383 24.91 -23.44 14.49
N ASP A 384 24.43 -23.28 13.25
CA ASP A 384 25.11 -22.47 12.22
C ASP A 384 24.75 -20.98 12.37
N ASN A 385 25.23 -20.39 13.47
CA ASN A 385 24.95 -18.99 13.81
C ASN A 385 25.54 -18.01 12.79
N GLN A 386 26.68 -18.34 12.18
CA GLN A 386 27.35 -17.47 11.20
C GLN A 386 26.51 -17.31 9.93
N ARG A 387 25.92 -18.39 9.43
CA ARG A 387 25.04 -18.31 8.26
C ARG A 387 23.77 -17.52 8.55
N VAL A 388 23.19 -17.67 9.74
CA VAL A 388 22.01 -16.90 10.15
C VAL A 388 22.33 -15.40 10.26
N LEU A 389 23.48 -15.02 10.85
CA LEU A 389 23.90 -13.62 10.90
C LEU A 389 24.16 -13.05 9.50
N THR A 390 24.76 -13.83 8.60
CA THR A 390 24.99 -13.43 7.20
C THR A 390 23.67 -13.15 6.48
N LEU A 391 22.71 -14.07 6.55
CA LEU A 391 21.39 -13.87 5.96
C LEU A 391 20.66 -12.69 6.61
N SER A 392 20.70 -12.59 7.94
CA SER A 392 20.07 -11.47 8.66
C SER A 392 20.65 -10.13 8.21
N ASN A 393 21.97 -10.00 8.03
CA ASN A 393 22.59 -8.79 7.51
C ASN A 393 22.10 -8.42 6.09
N LEU A 394 21.92 -9.41 5.21
CA LEU A 394 21.49 -9.19 3.83
C LEU A 394 20.04 -8.73 3.73
N PHE A 395 19.15 -9.28 4.57
CA PHE A 395 17.72 -9.01 4.50
C PHE A 395 17.24 -7.91 5.43
N GLU A 396 18.02 -7.49 6.43
CA GLU A 396 17.53 -6.56 7.47
C GLU A 396 17.08 -5.20 6.92
N GLU A 397 17.68 -4.72 5.83
CA GLU A 397 17.30 -3.45 5.20
C GLU A 397 15.97 -3.54 4.43
N ILE A 398 15.47 -4.76 4.17
CA ILE A 398 14.20 -4.99 3.47
C ILE A 398 13.07 -5.01 4.52
N PRO A 399 12.08 -4.10 4.46
CA PRO A 399 11.07 -3.94 5.51
C PRO A 399 10.34 -5.24 5.90
N SER A 400 9.91 -6.05 4.93
CA SER A 400 9.22 -7.31 5.20
C SER A 400 10.08 -8.38 5.89
N PHE A 401 11.40 -8.19 5.95
CA PHE A 401 12.34 -9.08 6.61
C PHE A 401 12.96 -8.47 7.88
N THR A 402 13.02 -7.14 8.03
CA THR A 402 13.69 -6.46 9.16
C THR A 402 13.34 -7.08 10.51
N LYS A 403 12.05 -7.25 10.81
CA LYS A 403 11.59 -7.85 12.07
C LYS A 403 12.04 -9.30 12.24
N LYS A 404 12.05 -10.08 11.16
CA LYS A 404 12.48 -11.48 11.18
C LYS A 404 14.00 -11.58 11.36
N ALA A 405 14.78 -10.80 10.62
CA ALA A 405 16.23 -10.73 10.74
C ALA A 405 16.65 -10.38 12.18
N LEU A 406 15.99 -9.38 12.78
CA LEU A 406 16.24 -9.00 14.17
C LEU A 406 15.86 -10.08 15.19
N LYS A 407 14.71 -10.75 15.01
CA LYS A 407 14.30 -11.91 15.83
C LYS A 407 15.35 -13.03 15.82
N PHE A 408 16.00 -13.29 14.68
CA PHE A 408 17.06 -14.29 14.61
C PHE A 408 18.37 -13.80 15.21
N ARG A 409 18.75 -12.55 14.93
CA ARG A 409 19.94 -11.92 15.51
C ARG A 409 19.89 -11.92 17.04
N SER A 410 18.74 -11.61 17.63
CA SER A 410 18.54 -11.59 19.09
C SER A 410 18.69 -12.97 19.76
N LYS A 411 18.63 -14.06 18.99
CA LYS A 411 18.85 -15.43 19.48
C LYS A 411 20.32 -15.84 19.46
N ILE A 412 21.16 -15.09 18.74
CA ILE A 412 22.58 -15.40 18.52
C ILE A 412 23.46 -14.49 19.36
N LEU A 413 23.24 -13.17 19.25
CA LEU A 413 23.98 -12.18 20.00
C LEU A 413 23.59 -12.23 21.47
N ASP A 414 24.55 -11.95 22.34
CA ASP A 414 24.18 -11.66 23.72
C ASP A 414 23.38 -10.35 23.80
N ARG A 415 22.77 -10.11 24.96
CA ARG A 415 21.86 -8.97 25.14
C ARG A 415 22.56 -7.61 25.03
N GLU A 416 23.82 -7.50 25.48
CA GLU A 416 24.59 -6.26 25.41
C GLU A 416 25.01 -5.97 23.96
N GLU A 417 25.51 -7.00 23.25
CA GLU A 417 25.84 -6.95 21.83
C GLU A 417 24.61 -6.57 20.99
N TYR A 418 23.46 -7.19 21.25
CA TYR A 418 22.21 -6.90 20.54
C TYR A 418 21.70 -5.48 20.84
N ARG A 419 21.81 -5.01 22.08
CA ARG A 419 21.44 -3.64 22.44
C ARG A 419 22.35 -2.61 21.78
N ASN A 420 23.67 -2.83 21.78
CA ASN A 420 24.64 -1.96 21.11
C ASN A 420 24.41 -1.94 19.60
N TYR A 421 24.08 -3.09 19.02
CA TYR A 421 23.66 -3.21 17.63
C TYR A 421 22.43 -2.33 17.32
N LEU A 422 21.35 -2.48 18.10
CA LEU A 422 20.13 -1.70 17.92
C LEU A 422 20.36 -0.20 18.12
N LEU A 423 21.18 0.21 19.10
CA LEU A 423 21.55 1.61 19.31
C LEU A 423 22.26 2.19 18.09
N ASN A 424 23.26 1.48 17.56
CA ASN A 424 23.96 1.91 16.36
C ASN A 424 23.00 2.02 15.18
N LYS A 425 22.16 1.01 14.94
CA LYS A 425 21.17 1.04 13.85
C LYS A 425 20.13 2.13 14.02
N ALA A 426 19.61 2.35 15.22
CA ALA A 426 18.67 3.42 15.53
C ALA A 426 19.30 4.80 15.29
N SER A 427 20.58 4.98 15.65
CA SER A 427 21.29 6.24 15.42
C SER A 427 21.54 6.55 13.94
N LEU A 428 21.78 5.51 13.13
CA LEU A 428 22.07 5.65 11.70
C LEU A 428 20.80 5.83 10.85
N SER A 429 19.80 4.99 11.09
CA SER A 429 18.59 4.93 10.26
C SER A 429 17.44 5.78 10.78
N ASN A 430 17.45 6.14 12.07
CA ASN A 430 16.33 6.78 12.76
C ASN A 430 14.98 6.02 12.54
N CYS A 431 15.06 4.70 12.34
CA CYS A 431 13.92 3.84 12.07
C CYS A 431 13.13 3.54 13.37
N PRO A 432 11.79 3.73 13.38
CA PRO A 432 10.97 3.58 14.58
C PRO A 432 11.02 2.19 15.22
N PHE A 433 11.24 1.14 14.41
CA PHE A 433 11.30 -0.23 14.89
C PHE A 433 12.47 -0.49 15.84
N TYR A 434 13.65 0.05 15.50
CA TYR A 434 14.82 -0.14 16.33
C TYR A 434 14.64 0.52 17.70
N PHE A 435 13.98 1.69 17.75
CA PHE A 435 13.60 2.32 19.01
C PHE A 435 12.56 1.50 19.79
N TYR A 436 11.56 0.92 19.12
CA TYR A 436 10.61 0.02 19.77
C TYR A 436 11.30 -1.18 20.43
N GLU A 437 12.20 -1.85 19.70
CA GLU A 437 12.96 -3.00 20.20
C GLU A 437 13.93 -2.61 21.33
N LEU A 438 14.54 -1.42 21.28
CA LEU A 438 15.34 -0.88 22.40
C LEU A 438 14.49 -0.69 23.66
N GLY A 439 13.30 -0.09 23.53
CA GLY A 439 12.38 0.04 24.65
C GLY A 439 11.94 -1.33 25.18
N ARG A 440 11.67 -2.32 24.32
CA ARG A 440 11.37 -3.70 24.76
C ARG A 440 12.51 -4.31 25.59
N LEU A 441 13.76 -4.13 25.16
CA LEU A 441 14.93 -4.63 25.90
C LEU A 441 15.11 -3.94 27.24
N ASP A 442 14.89 -2.63 27.32
CA ASP A 442 15.03 -1.85 28.55
C ASP A 442 13.88 -2.17 29.53
N MET A 443 12.65 -2.32 29.03
CA MET A 443 11.50 -2.83 29.77
C MET A 443 11.77 -4.21 30.39
N GLU A 444 12.33 -5.15 29.61
CA GLU A 444 12.71 -6.48 30.11
C GLU A 444 13.83 -6.41 31.18
N LYS A 445 14.53 -5.29 31.37
CA LYS A 445 15.48 -5.05 32.48
C LYS A 445 14.82 -4.34 33.68
N GLY A 446 13.53 -3.99 33.59
CA GLY A 446 12.87 -3.10 34.56
C GLY A 446 13.35 -1.64 34.46
N LEU A 447 13.94 -1.26 33.32
CA LEU A 447 14.31 0.12 33.00
C LEU A 447 13.15 0.80 32.25
N ASP A 448 13.16 2.14 32.27
CA ASP A 448 12.14 2.95 31.62
C ASP A 448 12.27 2.91 30.08
N PRO A 449 11.30 2.33 29.34
CA PRO A 449 11.34 2.27 27.89
C PRO A 449 10.82 3.54 27.21
N VAL A 450 10.22 4.48 27.95
CA VAL A 450 9.42 5.60 27.43
C VAL A 450 10.22 6.47 26.47
N LEU A 451 11.48 6.78 26.76
CA LEU A 451 12.33 7.58 25.87
C LEU A 451 12.41 6.98 24.45
N TYR A 452 12.56 5.67 24.35
CA TYR A 452 12.67 5.00 23.05
C TYR A 452 11.31 4.81 22.40
N TRP A 453 10.28 4.49 23.18
CA TRP A 453 8.94 4.36 22.64
C TRP A 453 8.33 5.69 22.19
N GLU A 454 8.61 6.80 22.86
CA GLU A 454 8.26 8.14 22.37
C GLU A 454 8.93 8.43 21.03
N LYS A 455 10.23 8.11 20.88
CA LYS A 455 10.93 8.22 19.59
C LYS A 455 10.31 7.31 18.52
N SER A 456 9.90 6.10 18.87
CA SER A 456 9.19 5.18 17.97
C SER A 456 7.82 5.74 17.54
N LEU A 457 7.07 6.29 18.48
CA LEU A 457 5.71 6.81 18.27
C LEU A 457 5.67 8.16 17.57
N SER A 458 6.70 8.99 17.74
CA SER A 458 6.86 10.27 17.03
C SER A 458 6.86 10.12 15.52
N LYS A 459 7.03 8.89 15.02
CA LYS A 459 7.13 8.55 13.59
C LYS A 459 6.04 7.58 13.10
N LYS A 460 4.93 7.47 13.85
CA LYS A 460 3.67 6.75 13.49
C LYS A 460 3.86 5.39 12.78
N TRP A 461 4.28 4.37 13.52
CA TRP A 461 4.70 3.10 12.90
C TRP A 461 3.79 1.88 13.06
N ASP A 462 2.90 1.78 14.07
CA ASP A 462 2.04 0.59 14.18
C ASP A 462 0.86 0.80 15.18
N ARG A 463 -0.30 0.25 14.84
CA ARG A 463 -1.47 0.08 15.73
C ARG A 463 -1.11 -0.82 16.92
N LYS A 464 -0.31 -1.85 16.73
CA LYS A 464 0.14 -2.76 17.79
C LYS A 464 1.11 -2.11 18.76
N ILE A 465 1.88 -1.11 18.35
CA ILE A 465 2.76 -0.36 19.27
C ILE A 465 1.94 0.55 20.18
N TRP A 466 0.87 1.15 19.66
CA TRP A 466 -0.12 1.86 20.46
C TRP A 466 -0.85 0.93 21.44
N GLU A 467 -1.42 -0.16 20.94
CA GLU A 467 -2.08 -1.17 21.79
C GLU A 467 -1.10 -1.78 22.81
N SER A 468 0.18 -2.00 22.45
CA SER A 468 1.18 -2.53 23.38
C SER A 468 1.65 -1.49 24.40
N ARG A 469 1.68 -0.20 24.04
CA ARG A 469 1.93 0.90 24.98
C ARG A 469 0.78 1.02 25.97
N GLU A 470 -0.46 1.01 25.51
CA GLU A 470 -1.64 1.01 26.37
C GLU A 470 -1.68 -0.26 27.24
N ILE A 471 -1.44 -1.45 26.67
CA ILE A 471 -1.33 -2.70 27.44
C ILE A 471 -0.18 -2.60 28.45
N TYR A 472 0.97 -2.05 28.10
CA TYR A 472 2.10 -1.91 29.03
C TYR A 472 1.81 -0.93 30.16
N GLU A 473 1.25 0.25 29.85
CA GLU A 473 0.84 1.26 30.82
C GLU A 473 -0.24 0.73 31.79
N HIS A 474 -1.00 -0.32 31.40
CA HIS A 474 -2.19 -0.76 32.14
C HIS A 474 -2.22 -2.26 32.54
N SER A 475 -1.21 -3.08 32.20
CA SER A 475 -1.21 -4.56 32.39
C SER A 475 -0.90 -5.05 33.81
N GLY A 476 -1.00 -4.19 34.83
CA GLY A 476 -1.03 -4.62 36.24
C GLY A 476 0.24 -5.30 36.79
N LYS A 477 1.31 -5.47 35.98
CA LYS A 477 2.61 -5.97 36.44
C LYS A 477 3.53 -4.82 36.85
N GLY A 478 3.16 -4.16 37.94
CA GLY A 478 4.07 -3.64 38.96
C GLY A 478 4.98 -2.45 38.64
N TYR A 479 4.50 -1.27 39.05
CA TYR A 479 5.20 -0.11 39.63
C TYR A 479 6.18 0.72 38.78
N LEU A 480 5.84 1.99 38.48
CA LEU A 480 6.08 3.14 39.39
C LEU A 480 5.79 4.54 38.78
N TYR A 481 5.50 4.71 37.49
CA TYR A 481 5.46 6.07 36.90
C TYR A 481 4.37 6.39 35.86
N TYR A 482 3.23 5.68 35.86
CA TYR A 482 1.98 6.31 35.41
C TYR A 482 1.03 6.42 36.58
N THR A 483 1.33 7.37 37.46
CA THR A 483 0.27 8.11 38.13
C THR A 483 -0.19 9.09 37.06
N PRO A 484 -1.41 9.00 36.48
CA PRO A 484 -1.95 10.16 35.79
C PRO A 484 -1.82 11.32 36.78
N LYS A 485 -0.95 12.29 36.45
CA LYS A 485 -0.81 13.49 37.24
C LYS A 485 -2.10 14.27 37.05
N TYR A 486 -3.08 14.01 37.91
CA TYR A 486 -4.14 14.96 38.22
C TYR A 486 -3.52 16.15 38.98
N GLU A 487 -2.47 16.76 38.43
CA GLU A 487 -1.75 17.89 39.04
C GLU A 487 -2.51 19.17 38.72
N THR A 488 -3.06 19.79 39.77
CA THR A 488 -3.43 21.22 39.88
C THR A 488 -4.56 21.78 39.01
N SER A 489 -5.25 20.99 38.18
CA SER A 489 -6.55 21.44 37.69
C SER A 489 -7.60 21.16 38.75
N GLU A 490 -8.14 22.19 39.41
CA GLU A 490 -9.43 22.06 40.09
C GLU A 490 -10.41 21.39 39.12
N PHE A 491 -10.78 20.13 39.38
CA PHE A 491 -11.80 19.43 38.61
C PHE A 491 -13.15 20.08 38.93
N ASN A 492 -13.41 21.23 38.32
CA ASN A 492 -14.66 21.95 38.44
C ASN A 492 -15.71 21.22 37.61
N PHE A 493 -16.42 20.27 38.22
CA PHE A 493 -17.60 19.63 37.66
C PHE A 493 -18.75 20.65 37.62
N LYS A 494 -18.91 21.30 36.46
CA LYS A 494 -19.97 22.29 36.28
C LYS A 494 -21.32 21.61 36.54
N ARG A 495 -22.14 22.19 37.41
CA ARG A 495 -23.47 21.66 37.79
C ARG A 495 -23.43 20.24 38.39
N GLY A 496 -22.26 19.78 38.86
CA GLY A 496 -22.10 18.44 39.43
C GLY A 496 -22.21 17.30 38.42
N GLY A 497 -22.18 17.56 37.10
CA GLY A 497 -22.34 16.51 36.07
C GLY A 497 -21.04 15.83 35.65
N VAL A 498 -21.16 14.76 34.87
CA VAL A 498 -20.07 13.96 34.28
C VAL A 498 -19.27 14.80 33.27
N LYS A 499 -17.95 14.59 33.19
CA LYS A 499 -17.13 15.07 32.07
C LYS A 499 -16.73 13.89 31.21
N ARG A 500 -16.77 14.06 29.88
CA ARG A 500 -16.41 13.00 28.94
C ARG A 500 -15.38 13.51 27.94
N ASN A 501 -14.26 12.81 27.86
CA ASN A 501 -13.27 13.01 26.80
C ASN A 501 -13.46 11.90 25.77
N ILE A 502 -13.58 12.29 24.50
CA ILE A 502 -13.74 11.35 23.38
C ILE A 502 -12.62 11.60 22.39
N SER A 503 -11.84 10.57 22.12
CA SER A 503 -10.76 10.58 21.15
C SER A 503 -11.09 9.59 20.02
N ILE A 504 -11.21 10.09 18.79
CA ILE A 504 -11.57 9.30 17.62
C ILE A 504 -10.41 9.30 16.64
N LYS A 505 -10.03 8.12 16.15
CA LYS A 505 -9.08 7.98 15.07
C LYS A 505 -9.74 7.31 13.87
N ILE A 506 -9.71 7.98 12.73
CA ILE A 506 -10.22 7.46 11.46
C ILE A 506 -9.04 6.98 10.60
N PHE A 507 -9.08 5.71 10.20
CA PHE A 507 -8.03 5.03 9.45
C PHE A 507 -8.21 5.15 7.92
N PRO A 508 -7.15 4.93 7.13
CA PRO A 508 -7.17 4.92 5.65
C PRO A 508 -8.30 4.14 5.01
N GLU A 509 -8.68 3.00 5.60
CA GLU A 509 -9.68 2.09 5.06
C GLU A 509 -11.12 2.48 5.44
N GLY A 510 -11.30 3.63 6.11
CA GLY A 510 -12.59 4.09 6.61
C GLY A 510 -13.03 3.43 7.92
N ASN A 511 -12.25 2.50 8.47
CA ASN A 511 -12.48 2.02 9.83
C ASN A 511 -12.20 3.16 10.83
N TYR A 512 -12.78 3.09 12.02
CA TYR A 512 -12.52 4.07 13.08
C TYR A 512 -12.41 3.42 14.46
N PHE A 513 -11.57 4.04 15.30
CA PHE A 513 -11.38 3.70 16.70
C PHE A 513 -11.91 4.85 17.57
N ILE A 514 -12.64 4.52 18.61
CA ILE A 514 -13.12 5.47 19.62
C ILE A 514 -12.54 5.07 20.97
N HIS A 515 -11.91 6.03 21.63
CA HIS A 515 -11.50 5.98 23.04
C HIS A 515 -12.31 7.01 23.82
N CYS A 516 -12.77 6.62 25.01
CA CYS A 516 -13.58 7.44 25.88
C CYS A 516 -13.01 7.40 27.31
N GLU A 517 -13.00 8.56 27.96
CA GLU A 517 -12.75 8.69 29.39
C GLU A 517 -13.87 9.50 30.05
N ASP A 518 -14.60 8.84 30.95
CA ASP A 518 -15.67 9.44 31.73
C ASP A 518 -15.19 9.74 33.15
N TYR A 519 -15.30 11.01 33.55
CA TYR A 519 -15.00 11.53 34.88
C TYR A 519 -16.32 11.80 35.59
N ILE A 520 -16.64 10.97 36.57
CA ILE A 520 -17.96 10.93 37.21
C ILE A 520 -17.81 11.32 38.69
N PRO A 521 -18.36 12.46 39.13
CA PRO A 521 -18.39 12.79 40.56
C PRO A 521 -18.99 11.65 41.38
N VAL A 522 -18.42 11.35 42.55
CA VAL A 522 -18.97 10.29 43.40
C VAL A 522 -20.43 10.57 43.80
N SER A 523 -20.83 11.84 43.88
CA SER A 523 -22.23 12.25 44.10
C SER A 523 -23.19 11.80 43.00
N GLU A 524 -22.71 11.65 41.75
CA GLU A 524 -23.51 11.20 40.60
C GLU A 524 -23.39 9.68 40.38
N PHE A 525 -22.36 9.05 40.93
CA PHE A 525 -22.12 7.61 40.76
C PHE A 525 -23.05 6.78 41.66
N LYS A 526 -24.28 6.51 41.18
CA LYS A 526 -25.34 5.76 41.91
C LYS A 526 -25.15 4.24 41.83
N GLY A 527 -23.92 3.76 42.01
CA GLY A 527 -23.55 2.33 42.00
C GLY A 527 -23.25 1.73 40.63
N SER A 528 -23.74 2.33 39.55
CA SER A 528 -23.32 2.01 38.18
C SER A 528 -23.25 3.25 37.29
N ALA A 529 -22.50 3.14 36.21
CA ALA A 529 -22.39 4.13 35.15
C ALA A 529 -22.75 3.50 33.80
N LYS A 530 -23.55 4.23 33.01
CA LYS A 530 -23.82 3.89 31.62
C LYS A 530 -22.64 4.33 30.76
N LEU A 531 -22.23 3.45 29.84
CA LEU A 531 -21.16 3.72 28.89
C LEU A 531 -21.74 3.96 27.50
N LEU A 532 -20.99 4.65 26.63
CA LEU A 532 -21.37 4.74 25.23
C LEU A 532 -21.50 3.35 24.61
N ASN A 533 -22.49 3.18 23.74
CA ASN A 533 -22.73 1.91 23.08
C ASN A 533 -21.65 1.64 22.02
N LEU A 534 -20.59 0.94 22.43
CA LEU A 534 -19.51 0.56 21.55
C LEU A 534 -19.60 -0.92 21.15
N SER A 535 -19.53 -1.17 19.83
CA SER A 535 -19.38 -2.55 19.34
C SER A 535 -18.00 -3.07 19.74
N LYS A 536 -17.94 -4.28 20.33
CA LYS A 536 -16.71 -4.85 20.92
C LYS A 536 -16.06 -3.93 21.95
N LEU A 537 -16.86 -3.43 22.91
CA LEU A 537 -16.40 -2.60 24.02
C LEU A 537 -15.27 -3.28 24.80
N HIS A 538 -14.18 -2.53 25.02
CA HIS A 538 -13.07 -2.90 25.89
C HIS A 538 -12.92 -1.89 27.02
N ILE A 539 -12.92 -2.35 28.27
CA ILE A 539 -12.59 -1.50 29.43
C ILE A 539 -11.08 -1.49 29.58
N LEU A 540 -10.49 -0.30 29.61
CA LEU A 540 -9.05 -0.11 29.78
C LEU A 540 -8.70 -0.04 31.26
N TYR A 541 -9.40 0.81 32.02
CA TYR A 541 -9.24 0.91 33.47
C TYR A 541 -10.44 1.56 34.15
N VAL A 542 -10.57 1.30 35.46
CA VAL A 542 -11.52 1.95 36.37
C VAL A 542 -10.80 2.34 37.65
N ILE A 543 -10.79 3.64 37.96
CA ILE A 543 -10.07 4.20 39.10
C ILE A 543 -10.96 5.16 39.89
N ILE A 544 -10.67 5.29 41.18
CA ILE A 544 -11.23 6.32 42.05
C ILE A 544 -10.13 7.33 42.38
N VAL A 545 -10.44 8.61 42.23
CA VAL A 545 -9.56 9.70 42.65
C VAL A 545 -10.08 10.27 43.96
N LYS A 546 -9.19 10.40 44.95
CA LYS A 546 -9.49 10.98 46.27
C LYS A 546 -8.30 11.80 46.75
N ASP A 547 -8.49 13.07 47.07
CA ASP A 547 -7.42 13.97 47.54
C ASP A 547 -6.21 13.96 46.59
N ASN A 548 -6.47 13.92 45.27
CA ASN A 548 -5.48 13.77 44.19
C ASN A 548 -4.68 12.46 44.18
N THR A 549 -5.10 11.45 44.96
CA THR A 549 -4.53 10.10 44.93
C THR A 549 -5.42 9.14 44.13
N VAL A 550 -4.78 8.26 43.36
CA VAL A 550 -5.46 7.33 42.44
C VAL A 550 -5.53 5.93 43.07
N HIS A 551 -6.73 5.34 43.09
CA HIS A 551 -7.00 4.01 43.64
C HIS A 551 -7.65 3.14 42.58
N ASN A 552 -7.03 1.99 42.26
CA ASN A 552 -7.63 1.01 41.36
C ASN A 552 -8.81 0.30 42.04
N VAL A 553 -9.89 0.04 41.29
CA VAL A 553 -11.05 -0.68 41.81
C VAL A 553 -11.46 -1.83 40.89
N GLY A 554 -11.95 -2.92 41.48
CA GLY A 554 -12.59 -3.98 40.74
C GLY A 554 -13.91 -3.49 40.15
N TYR A 555 -14.28 -4.01 38.97
CA TYR A 555 -15.53 -3.65 38.29
C TYR A 555 -16.24 -4.89 37.74
N GLN A 556 -17.56 -4.75 37.56
CA GLN A 556 -18.41 -5.70 36.85
C GLN A 556 -19.09 -4.97 35.68
N LEU A 557 -19.04 -5.58 34.50
CA LEU A 557 -19.59 -5.04 33.27
C LEU A 557 -20.78 -5.89 32.82
N ASP A 558 -21.95 -5.26 32.76
CA ASP A 558 -23.17 -5.87 32.24
C ASP A 558 -23.39 -5.41 30.79
N MET A 559 -23.28 -6.34 29.85
CA MET A 559 -23.51 -6.12 28.42
C MET A 559 -24.51 -7.13 27.86
N LEU A 560 -25.72 -6.65 27.54
CA LEU A 560 -26.73 -7.44 26.82
C LEU A 560 -26.78 -6.99 25.34
N PRO A 561 -26.94 -7.92 24.38
CA PRO A 561 -27.05 -7.57 22.97
C PRO A 561 -28.18 -6.55 22.72
N GLY A 562 -27.84 -5.40 22.14
CA GLY A 562 -28.80 -4.33 21.83
C GLY A 562 -29.15 -3.40 23.00
N GLN A 563 -28.48 -3.53 24.15
CA GLN A 563 -28.64 -2.61 25.29
C GLN A 563 -27.36 -1.83 25.57
N GLU A 564 -27.49 -0.66 26.22
CA GLU A 564 -26.36 0.13 26.70
C GLU A 564 -25.55 -0.66 27.73
N ALA A 565 -24.22 -0.62 27.61
CA ALA A 565 -23.34 -1.25 28.57
C ALA A 565 -23.39 -0.49 29.90
N SER A 566 -23.50 -1.22 31.01
CA SER A 566 -23.50 -0.65 32.36
C SER A 566 -22.34 -1.23 33.15
N LEU A 567 -21.53 -0.35 33.76
CA LEU A 567 -20.40 -0.72 34.59
C LEU A 567 -20.69 -0.40 36.05
N SER A 568 -20.54 -1.38 36.93
CA SER A 568 -20.59 -1.22 38.38
C SER A 568 -19.21 -1.47 38.99
N ILE A 569 -18.91 -0.81 40.11
CA ILE A 569 -17.67 -1.03 40.86
C ILE A 569 -17.92 -2.00 42.03
N MET A 570 -16.93 -2.82 42.35
CA MET A 570 -17.00 -3.73 43.49
C MET A 570 -16.67 -2.95 44.78
N GLY A 571 -17.70 -2.62 45.57
CA GLY A 571 -17.58 -1.86 46.82
C GLY A 571 -18.31 -0.51 46.76
N SER A 572 -18.13 0.35 47.76
CA SER A 572 -18.68 1.72 47.74
C SER A 572 -17.67 2.69 47.11
N ALA A 573 -18.14 3.56 46.22
CA ALA A 573 -17.35 4.71 45.77
C ALA A 573 -17.11 5.63 46.98
N SER A 574 -15.87 5.74 47.44
CA SER A 574 -15.47 6.75 48.44
C SER A 574 -14.27 7.53 47.88
N GLY A 575 -14.51 8.78 47.47
CA GLY A 575 -13.55 9.62 46.77
C GLY A 575 -14.21 10.87 46.20
N ASP A 576 -13.45 11.64 45.44
CA ASP A 576 -13.93 12.87 44.79
C ASP A 576 -14.67 12.52 43.49
N PHE A 577 -14.10 11.64 42.66
CA PHE A 577 -14.70 11.17 41.42
C PHE A 577 -14.16 9.81 40.98
N VAL A 578 -14.91 9.13 40.12
CA VAL A 578 -14.55 7.88 39.44
C VAL A 578 -14.12 8.22 38.01
N VAL A 579 -13.08 7.54 37.51
CA VAL A 579 -12.69 7.61 36.10
C VAL A 579 -12.86 6.24 35.46
N ILE A 580 -13.58 6.20 34.35
CA ILE A 580 -13.81 4.99 33.56
C ILE A 580 -13.24 5.24 32.16
N SER A 581 -12.27 4.42 31.77
CA SER A 581 -11.64 4.50 30.44
C SER A 581 -11.97 3.27 29.62
N TYR A 582 -12.41 3.47 28.38
CA TYR A 582 -12.92 2.39 27.53
C TYR A 582 -12.81 2.71 26.04
N SER A 583 -12.87 1.68 25.20
CA SER A 583 -12.68 1.83 23.75
C SER A 583 -13.49 0.85 22.91
N GLY A 584 -13.57 1.15 21.60
CA GLY A 584 -14.23 0.33 20.59
C GLY A 584 -13.67 0.58 19.19
N PHE A 585 -13.84 -0.42 18.32
CA PHE A 585 -13.36 -0.39 16.94
C PHE A 585 -14.47 -0.78 15.96
N PHE A 586 -14.66 0.04 14.92
CA PHE A 586 -15.81 -0.02 14.05
C PHE A 586 -15.41 -0.01 12.57
N PRO A 587 -16.13 -0.76 11.72
CA PRO A 587 -16.13 -0.52 10.28
C PRO A 587 -16.86 0.79 9.93
N PRO A 588 -16.70 1.34 8.71
CA PRO A 588 -17.48 2.50 8.28
C PRO A 588 -18.98 2.20 8.21
N ASP A 589 -19.82 3.15 8.61
CA ASP A 589 -21.27 2.95 8.67
C ASP A 589 -21.91 2.86 7.27
N ARG A 590 -21.61 3.83 6.39
CA ARG A 590 -22.13 3.93 5.02
C ARG A 590 -21.10 4.49 4.04
N PHE A 591 -20.10 3.69 3.70
CA PHE A 591 -19.11 4.05 2.70
C PHE A 591 -19.73 4.17 1.28
N PRO A 592 -19.37 5.18 0.46
CA PRO A 592 -18.34 6.21 0.68
C PRO A 592 -18.87 7.52 1.33
N PHE A 593 -20.14 7.60 1.72
CA PHE A 593 -20.76 8.83 2.20
C PHE A 593 -20.45 9.16 3.66
N TYR A 594 -20.60 8.18 4.55
CA TYR A 594 -20.37 8.31 5.99
C TYR A 594 -19.43 7.24 6.51
N ILE A 595 -18.39 7.70 7.19
CA ILE A 595 -17.49 6.88 8.01
C ILE A 595 -18.16 6.64 9.36
N ILE A 596 -18.60 7.75 9.98
CA ILE A 596 -19.38 7.77 11.22
C ILE A 596 -20.69 8.46 10.88
N GLU A 597 -21.82 7.81 11.14
CA GLU A 597 -23.15 8.35 10.91
C GLU A 597 -23.92 8.43 12.22
N ASN A 598 -24.27 9.66 12.61
CA ASN A 598 -25.16 9.93 13.73
C ASN A 598 -24.79 9.13 14.98
N PHE A 599 -23.50 9.05 15.28
CA PHE A 599 -22.99 8.34 16.45
C PHE A 599 -23.37 9.13 17.71
N PRO A 600 -24.16 8.57 18.63
CA PRO A 600 -24.61 9.29 19.81
C PRO A 600 -23.44 9.44 20.80
N ILE A 601 -23.03 10.67 21.08
CA ILE A 601 -21.99 10.97 22.07
C ILE A 601 -22.56 11.43 23.42
N LYS A 602 -23.85 11.81 23.44
CA LYS A 602 -24.66 12.09 24.63
C LYS A 602 -26.09 11.62 24.43
N MET A 603 -26.68 11.01 25.45
CA MET A 603 -28.12 10.70 25.52
C MET A 603 -28.92 11.72 26.37
N PRO A 604 -30.25 11.84 26.18
CA PRO A 604 -31.09 12.81 26.89
C PRO A 604 -31.12 12.64 28.43
N GLU A 605 -30.83 11.45 28.94
CA GLU A 605 -30.85 11.15 30.37
C GLU A 605 -29.48 11.26 31.06
N GLU A 606 -28.40 11.50 30.28
CA GLU A 606 -27.06 11.64 30.83
C GLU A 606 -26.85 13.06 31.40
N ASN A 607 -26.46 13.13 32.68
CA ASN A 607 -26.03 14.37 33.34
C ASN A 607 -24.60 14.74 32.91
N LEU A 608 -24.40 15.06 31.64
CA LEU A 608 -23.12 15.46 31.05
C LEU A 608 -22.92 16.98 31.16
N SER A 609 -21.88 17.38 31.88
CA SER A 609 -21.52 18.78 32.12
C SER A 609 -20.52 19.34 31.10
N GLU A 610 -19.67 18.49 30.51
CA GLU A 610 -18.57 18.87 29.64
C GLU A 610 -18.24 17.71 28.70
N ILE A 611 -18.12 17.99 27.40
CA ILE A 611 -17.52 17.08 26.42
C ILE A 611 -16.29 17.74 25.83
N SER A 612 -15.19 17.00 25.80
CA SER A 612 -14.00 17.28 25.01
C SER A 612 -13.92 16.27 23.88
N LEU A 613 -13.79 16.74 22.64
CA LEU A 613 -13.73 15.89 21.45
C LEU A 613 -12.42 16.13 20.70
N GLU A 614 -11.67 15.05 20.51
CA GLU A 614 -10.50 14.99 19.65
C GLU A 614 -10.76 14.01 18.50
N ILE A 615 -10.60 14.45 17.25
CA ILE A 615 -10.69 13.58 16.08
C ILE A 615 -9.41 13.70 15.29
N THR A 616 -8.76 12.57 15.01
CA THR A 616 -7.53 12.49 14.21
C THR A 616 -7.74 11.63 12.98
N THR A 617 -7.16 12.04 11.85
CA THR A 617 -7.24 11.25 10.63
C THR A 617 -6.07 11.47 9.69
N ASP A 618 -5.69 10.38 9.00
CA ASP A 618 -4.68 10.33 7.94
C ASP A 618 -5.32 10.20 6.53
N ILE A 619 -6.67 10.27 6.40
CA ILE A 619 -7.39 10.28 5.10
C ILE A 619 -7.70 11.70 4.61
N ILE A 620 -8.24 11.80 3.39
CA ILE A 620 -8.91 12.99 2.86
C ILE A 620 -9.82 13.56 3.96
N SER A 621 -9.69 14.87 4.26
CA SER A 621 -10.42 15.55 5.34
C SER A 621 -11.92 15.24 5.30
N PRO A 622 -12.43 14.35 6.17
CA PRO A 622 -13.85 14.06 6.20
C PRO A 622 -14.58 15.31 6.68
N GLU A 623 -15.79 15.57 6.21
CA GLU A 623 -16.60 16.62 6.81
C GLU A 623 -17.18 16.11 8.11
N VAL A 624 -16.76 16.73 9.22
CA VAL A 624 -17.25 16.38 10.55
C VAL A 624 -18.32 17.37 10.97
N VAL A 625 -19.46 16.82 11.40
CA VAL A 625 -20.61 17.57 11.88
C VAL A 625 -20.94 17.09 13.29
N LEU A 626 -21.00 18.02 14.23
CA LEU A 626 -21.47 17.77 15.59
C LEU A 626 -22.77 18.53 15.80
N ASP A 627 -23.87 17.80 15.97
CA ASP A 627 -25.22 18.37 16.18
C ASP A 627 -25.62 19.45 15.15
N GLY A 628 -25.35 19.16 13.87
CA GLY A 628 -25.63 20.06 12.75
C GLY A 628 -24.56 21.14 12.50
N GLU A 629 -23.59 21.33 13.41
CA GLU A 629 -22.51 22.29 13.25
C GLU A 629 -21.27 21.65 12.63
N LYS A 630 -20.75 22.25 11.54
CA LYS A 630 -19.52 21.78 10.89
C LYS A 630 -18.30 22.16 11.71
N LEU A 631 -17.47 21.16 12.03
CA LEU A 631 -16.19 21.36 12.71
C LEU A 631 -15.07 21.57 11.68
N LYS A 632 -14.09 22.41 12.03
CA LYS A 632 -12.94 22.72 11.16
C LYS A 632 -11.69 21.99 11.64
N PHE A 633 -11.05 21.28 10.73
CA PHE A 633 -9.75 20.68 10.99
C PHE A 633 -8.64 21.73 11.07
N LYS A 634 -7.67 21.45 11.94
CA LYS A 634 -6.34 22.04 11.90
C LYS A 634 -5.36 20.93 11.47
N GLU A 635 -4.30 21.32 10.79
CA GLU A 635 -3.24 20.37 10.42
C GLU A 635 -2.08 20.51 11.41
N ARG A 636 -1.60 19.37 11.93
CA ARG A 636 -0.39 19.28 12.74
C ARG A 636 0.32 17.99 12.41
N ASP A 637 1.58 18.09 11.99
CA ASP A 637 2.42 16.93 11.65
C ASP A 637 1.77 15.98 10.61
N GLY A 638 1.04 16.57 9.64
CA GLY A 638 0.29 15.83 8.61
C GLY A 638 -0.93 15.06 9.12
N ILE A 639 -1.33 15.23 10.39
CA ILE A 639 -2.61 14.77 10.93
C ILE A 639 -3.60 15.92 10.86
N LEU A 640 -4.77 15.62 10.34
CA LEU A 640 -5.91 16.50 10.50
C LEU A 640 -6.52 16.23 11.86
N PHE A 641 -6.52 17.24 12.72
CA PHE A 641 -7.11 17.17 14.05
C PHE A 641 -8.23 18.20 14.26
N ILE A 642 -9.30 17.78 14.91
CA ILE A 642 -10.31 18.66 15.50
C ILE A 642 -10.15 18.55 17.01
N GLN A 643 -10.09 19.69 17.69
CA GLN A 643 -10.12 19.74 19.15
C GLN A 643 -11.21 20.73 19.57
N GLU A 644 -12.32 20.20 20.07
CA GLU A 644 -13.40 20.99 20.66
C GLU A 644 -13.30 20.82 22.18
N ASN A 645 -12.74 21.84 22.85
CA ASN A 645 -12.27 21.66 24.22
C ASN A 645 -13.40 21.62 25.25
N LYS A 646 -14.46 22.44 25.12
CA LYS A 646 -15.51 22.57 26.15
C LYS A 646 -16.84 23.06 25.59
N ARG A 647 -17.78 22.14 25.33
CA ARG A 647 -19.20 22.48 25.07
C ARG A 647 -20.03 22.30 26.34
N SER A 648 -20.75 23.34 26.76
CA SER A 648 -21.78 23.23 27.80
C SER A 648 -23.04 22.67 27.14
N ILE A 649 -23.63 21.62 27.72
CA ILE A 649 -24.69 20.87 27.07
C ILE A 649 -26.01 21.08 27.80
N ASP A 650 -27.10 21.23 27.04
CA ASP A 650 -28.45 21.26 27.59
C ASP A 650 -28.90 19.84 27.94
N SER A 651 -29.60 19.67 29.07
CA SER A 651 -29.88 18.35 29.63
C SER A 651 -30.76 17.50 28.71
N SER A 652 -31.64 18.11 27.91
CA SER A 652 -32.71 17.39 27.19
C SER A 652 -32.39 16.89 25.77
N SER A 653 -31.23 17.18 25.18
CA SER A 653 -30.92 16.78 23.78
C SER A 653 -29.95 15.61 23.68
N THR A 654 -30.16 14.78 22.65
CA THR A 654 -29.15 13.82 22.15
C THR A 654 -28.14 14.59 21.30
N LEU A 655 -26.83 14.35 21.50
CA LEU A 655 -25.80 14.90 20.63
C LEU A 655 -25.27 13.83 19.70
N PHE A 656 -25.30 14.11 18.40
CA PHE A 656 -24.84 13.21 17.35
C PHE A 656 -23.58 13.73 16.68
N LEU A 657 -22.63 12.82 16.46
CA LEU A 657 -21.44 13.04 15.66
C LEU A 657 -21.57 12.31 14.33
N SER A 658 -21.31 13.03 13.23
CA SER A 658 -21.21 12.47 11.89
C SER A 658 -19.90 12.87 11.25
N ALA A 659 -19.24 11.93 10.56
CA ALA A 659 -18.04 12.16 9.77
C ALA A 659 -18.22 11.52 8.40
N GLY A 660 -18.24 12.32 7.33
CA GLY A 660 -18.47 11.84 5.97
C GLY A 660 -17.41 12.30 4.98
N LEU A 661 -16.90 11.36 4.17
CA LEU A 661 -15.95 11.66 3.07
C LEU A 661 -16.64 12.49 1.98
N PHE A 662 -17.86 12.11 1.60
CA PHE A 662 -18.67 12.81 0.60
C PHE A 662 -20.08 13.02 1.11
N ASN A 663 -20.27 13.74 2.20
CA ASN A 663 -21.59 13.98 2.80
C ASN A 663 -22.63 14.68 1.89
N LEU A 664 -22.25 15.06 0.66
CA LEU A 664 -23.11 15.53 -0.43
C LEU A 664 -22.87 14.67 -1.68
N GLN A 665 -23.95 14.22 -2.33
CA GLN A 665 -23.88 13.42 -3.57
C GLN A 665 -23.13 14.16 -4.70
N ASP A 666 -23.25 15.48 -4.80
CA ASP A 666 -22.53 16.28 -5.80
C ASP A 666 -21.01 16.29 -5.58
N ARG A 667 -20.56 16.22 -4.32
CA ARG A 667 -19.12 16.08 -4.03
C ARG A 667 -18.60 14.71 -4.44
N PHE A 668 -19.38 13.66 -4.18
CA PHE A 668 -19.07 12.32 -4.68
C PHE A 668 -19.02 12.32 -6.21
N ALA A 669 -19.99 12.94 -6.89
CA ALA A 669 -20.03 13.06 -8.34
C ALA A 669 -18.77 13.74 -8.90
N GLY A 670 -18.41 14.90 -8.35
CA GLY A 670 -17.19 15.60 -8.76
C GLY A 670 -15.91 14.84 -8.44
N TRP A 671 -15.86 14.11 -7.32
CA TRP A 671 -14.72 13.23 -7.03
C TRP A 671 -14.61 12.10 -8.05
N TYR A 672 -15.71 11.42 -8.35
CA TYR A 672 -15.76 10.29 -9.26
C TYR A 672 -15.47 10.69 -10.71
N ASP A 673 -15.98 11.85 -11.16
CA ASP A 673 -15.70 12.39 -12.49
C ASP A 673 -14.19 12.64 -12.70
N ASN A 674 -13.52 13.17 -11.67
CA ASN A 674 -12.07 13.33 -11.68
C ASN A 674 -11.35 11.96 -11.74
N LEU A 675 -11.79 10.96 -10.97
CA LEU A 675 -11.24 9.60 -11.06
C LEU A 675 -11.33 9.06 -12.50
N VAL A 676 -12.51 9.16 -13.12
CA VAL A 676 -12.74 8.70 -14.50
C VAL A 676 -11.85 9.44 -15.50
N SER A 677 -11.61 10.74 -15.28
CA SER A 677 -10.73 11.54 -16.14
C SER A 677 -9.25 11.12 -16.09
N LEU A 678 -8.77 10.63 -14.94
CA LEU A 678 -7.38 10.16 -14.78
C LEU A 678 -7.10 8.87 -15.55
N LEU A 679 -8.14 8.12 -15.90
CA LEU A 679 -8.04 6.85 -16.63
C LEU A 679 -7.73 7.01 -18.13
N GLY A 680 -7.52 8.23 -18.64
CA GLY A 680 -7.22 8.53 -20.04
C GLY A 680 -8.40 8.35 -21.02
N ASP A 681 -8.30 8.84 -22.27
CA ASP A 681 -9.39 8.75 -23.27
C ASP A 681 -9.15 7.67 -24.35
N GLU A 682 -8.01 6.98 -24.33
CA GLU A 682 -7.65 5.99 -25.35
C GLU A 682 -8.33 4.64 -25.14
N ILE A 683 -9.34 4.36 -25.97
CA ILE A 683 -9.96 3.04 -26.08
C ILE A 683 -10.19 2.68 -27.56
N ASP A 684 -9.74 1.50 -27.99
CA ASP A 684 -10.05 0.97 -29.32
C ASP A 684 -10.73 -0.39 -29.14
N LEU A 685 -12.07 -0.38 -29.20
CA LEU A 685 -12.87 -1.61 -29.15
C LEU A 685 -13.24 -2.00 -30.58
N PRO A 686 -13.09 -3.29 -30.97
CA PRO A 686 -13.44 -3.79 -32.30
C PRO A 686 -14.97 -3.95 -32.47
N VAL A 687 -15.73 -2.93 -32.05
CA VAL A 687 -17.18 -2.87 -32.17
C VAL A 687 -17.51 -2.14 -33.48
N ASN A 688 -17.75 -2.94 -34.51
CA ASN A 688 -18.17 -2.47 -35.83
C ASN A 688 -19.69 -2.25 -35.86
N SER A 689 -20.11 -1.00 -35.68
CA SER A 689 -21.45 -0.54 -36.03
C SER A 689 -21.30 0.69 -36.91
N GLU A 690 -21.72 0.60 -38.18
CA GLU A 690 -21.82 1.76 -39.08
C GLU A 690 -23.02 2.65 -38.72
N SER A 691 -23.96 2.15 -37.91
CA SER A 691 -25.13 2.91 -37.44
C SER A 691 -24.72 3.92 -36.37
N ARG A 692 -25.33 5.12 -36.44
CA ARG A 692 -25.25 6.15 -35.41
C ARG A 692 -26.44 6.11 -34.44
N GLU A 693 -27.41 5.21 -34.64
CA GLU A 693 -28.61 5.15 -33.81
C GLU A 693 -28.35 4.35 -32.52
N LEU A 694 -28.80 4.90 -31.38
CA LEU A 694 -28.60 4.28 -30.05
C LEU A 694 -29.17 2.86 -29.95
N LYS A 695 -30.32 2.62 -30.59
CA LYS A 695 -31.00 1.32 -30.61
C LYS A 695 -30.15 0.21 -31.26
N ASP A 696 -29.22 0.58 -32.13
CA ASP A 696 -28.33 -0.36 -32.82
C ASP A 696 -26.99 -0.47 -32.09
N ILE A 697 -26.43 0.66 -31.62
CA ILE A 697 -25.12 0.70 -30.96
C ILE A 697 -25.15 0.05 -29.58
N VAL A 698 -26.15 0.39 -28.75
CA VAL A 698 -26.16 0.01 -27.33
C VAL A 698 -26.25 -1.52 -27.15
N PRO A 699 -27.15 -2.25 -27.84
CA PRO A 699 -27.17 -3.71 -27.73
C PRO A 699 -25.90 -4.38 -28.25
N VAL A 700 -25.32 -3.89 -29.35
CA VAL A 700 -24.08 -4.43 -29.91
C VAL A 700 -22.91 -4.22 -28.94
N LEU A 701 -22.80 -3.04 -28.35
CA LEU A 701 -21.78 -2.73 -27.34
C LEU A 701 -21.98 -3.59 -26.08
N LYS A 702 -23.21 -3.72 -25.59
CA LYS A 702 -23.54 -4.59 -24.44
C LYS A 702 -23.10 -6.03 -24.70
N ASN A 703 -23.59 -6.60 -25.80
CA ASN A 703 -23.32 -7.98 -26.17
C ASN A 703 -21.82 -8.21 -26.38
N PHE A 704 -21.12 -7.25 -26.99
CA PHE A 704 -19.67 -7.31 -27.10
C PHE A 704 -19.01 -7.34 -25.71
N LEU A 705 -19.32 -6.39 -24.83
CA LEU A 705 -18.67 -6.31 -23.52
C LEU A 705 -19.00 -7.52 -22.63
N ASP A 706 -20.26 -7.97 -22.58
CA ASP A 706 -20.66 -9.14 -21.79
C ASP A 706 -20.08 -10.45 -22.33
N SER A 707 -19.89 -10.58 -23.65
CA SER A 707 -19.31 -11.80 -24.24
C SER A 707 -17.79 -11.80 -24.26
N TYR A 708 -17.17 -10.61 -24.32
CA TYR A 708 -15.73 -10.47 -24.42
C TYR A 708 -15.03 -10.49 -23.05
N PHE A 709 -15.72 -10.07 -21.98
CA PHE A 709 -15.16 -9.95 -20.63
C PHE A 709 -15.84 -10.87 -19.61
N LEU A 710 -15.05 -11.53 -18.76
CA LEU A 710 -15.53 -12.22 -17.56
C LEU A 710 -15.79 -11.18 -16.45
N ILE A 711 -17.06 -11.04 -16.07
CA ILE A 711 -17.48 -10.07 -15.04
C ILE A 711 -17.18 -10.60 -13.64
N ASN A 712 -16.30 -9.94 -12.88
CA ASN A 712 -15.76 -10.45 -11.61
C ASN A 712 -16.09 -9.61 -10.36
N GLY A 713 -17.10 -8.74 -10.43
CA GLY A 713 -17.53 -7.90 -9.31
C GLY A 713 -18.33 -6.69 -9.79
N ASN A 714 -18.82 -5.88 -8.86
CA ASN A 714 -19.63 -4.72 -9.20
C ASN A 714 -18.76 -3.46 -9.35
N PHE A 715 -18.18 -2.98 -8.25
CA PHE A 715 -17.30 -1.82 -8.21
C PHE A 715 -16.46 -1.83 -6.94
N ASN A 716 -15.34 -1.12 -6.94
CA ASN A 716 -14.50 -0.90 -5.75
C ASN A 716 -13.92 0.52 -5.69
N PHE A 717 -14.27 1.39 -6.65
CA PHE A 717 -13.73 2.75 -6.78
C PHE A 717 -12.22 2.81 -7.04
N GLU A 718 -11.63 1.71 -7.49
CA GLU A 718 -10.23 1.61 -7.91
C GLU A 718 -10.12 0.85 -9.25
N PRO A 719 -10.78 1.35 -10.32
CA PRO A 719 -10.80 0.67 -11.62
C PRO A 719 -9.38 0.49 -12.18
N GLN A 720 -9.10 -0.62 -12.84
CA GLN A 720 -7.80 -0.89 -13.47
C GLN A 720 -7.59 -0.07 -14.76
N PRO A 721 -6.33 0.06 -15.23
CA PRO A 721 -6.08 0.67 -16.53
C PRO A 721 -6.83 -0.06 -17.65
N ILE A 722 -7.41 0.67 -18.61
CA ILE A 722 -8.17 0.07 -19.73
C ILE A 722 -7.34 -0.93 -20.53
N SER A 723 -6.05 -0.64 -20.74
CA SER A 723 -5.12 -1.56 -21.38
C SER A 723 -4.98 -2.88 -20.63
N GLU A 724 -5.04 -2.81 -19.29
CA GLU A 724 -4.99 -3.99 -18.44
C GLU A 724 -6.31 -4.73 -18.57
N ILE A 725 -7.47 -4.08 -18.38
CA ILE A 725 -8.80 -4.70 -18.52
C ILE A 725 -8.93 -5.46 -19.85
N ILE A 726 -8.57 -4.84 -20.98
CA ILE A 726 -8.57 -5.45 -22.32
C ILE A 726 -7.65 -6.70 -22.37
N ARG A 727 -6.45 -6.60 -21.81
CA ARG A 727 -5.49 -7.72 -21.71
C ARG A 727 -6.08 -8.86 -20.90
N LEU A 728 -6.64 -8.56 -19.73
CA LEU A 728 -7.12 -9.57 -18.77
C LEU A 728 -8.40 -10.26 -19.21
N ARG A 729 -9.16 -9.65 -20.12
CA ARG A 729 -10.53 -10.04 -20.48
C ARG A 729 -11.40 -10.32 -19.25
N SER A 730 -11.17 -9.60 -18.16
CA SER A 730 -11.94 -9.67 -16.93
C SER A 730 -12.09 -8.26 -16.37
N ALA A 731 -13.28 -7.94 -15.92
CA ALA A 731 -13.66 -6.59 -15.52
C ALA A 731 -14.77 -6.62 -14.47
N THR A 732 -14.85 -5.57 -13.66
CA THR A 732 -16.02 -5.25 -12.83
C THR A 732 -17.08 -4.50 -13.64
N SER A 733 -18.32 -4.43 -13.15
CA SER A 733 -19.37 -3.58 -13.76
C SER A 733 -18.90 -2.13 -13.92
N GLU A 734 -18.12 -1.62 -12.96
CA GLU A 734 -17.53 -0.27 -12.96
C GLU A 734 -16.63 -0.04 -14.17
N GLU A 735 -15.71 -0.97 -14.38
CA GLU A 735 -14.72 -0.91 -15.45
C GLU A 735 -15.40 -1.00 -16.82
N LEU A 736 -16.39 -1.88 -16.97
CA LEU A 736 -17.19 -1.99 -18.20
C LEU A 736 -18.03 -0.73 -18.46
N ALA A 737 -18.60 -0.13 -17.42
CA ALA A 737 -19.32 1.15 -17.53
C ALA A 737 -18.39 2.27 -17.97
N ILE A 738 -17.18 2.36 -17.42
CA ILE A 738 -16.18 3.35 -17.83
C ILE A 738 -15.71 3.12 -19.26
N MET A 739 -15.48 1.86 -19.66
CA MET A 739 -15.10 1.52 -21.04
C MET A 739 -16.20 1.91 -22.04
N ALA A 740 -17.44 1.56 -21.74
CA ALA A 740 -18.59 1.94 -22.56
C ALA A 740 -18.76 3.47 -22.62
N LEU A 741 -18.57 4.19 -21.50
CA LEU A 741 -18.62 5.66 -21.43
C LEU A 741 -17.65 6.28 -22.43
N LYS A 742 -16.38 5.83 -22.40
CA LYS A 742 -15.31 6.35 -23.27
C LYS A 742 -15.51 5.97 -24.73
N PHE A 743 -15.98 4.76 -24.98
CA PHE A 743 -16.33 4.30 -26.34
C PHE A 743 -17.44 5.14 -26.96
N LEU A 744 -18.48 5.46 -26.19
CA LEU A 744 -19.60 6.30 -26.62
C LEU A 744 -19.16 7.77 -26.79
N LYS A 745 -18.33 8.29 -25.88
CA LYS A 745 -17.74 9.63 -25.97
C LYS A 745 -16.95 9.82 -27.27
N LYS A 746 -16.15 8.82 -27.70
CA LYS A 746 -15.43 8.85 -29.00
C LYS A 746 -16.35 8.94 -30.23
N ARG A 747 -17.64 8.62 -30.09
CA ARG A 747 -18.67 8.71 -31.15
C ARG A 747 -19.59 9.91 -30.96
N ASP A 748 -19.20 10.87 -30.13
CA ASP A 748 -20.00 12.04 -29.75
C ASP A 748 -21.37 11.69 -29.13
N ILE A 749 -21.48 10.51 -28.50
CA ILE A 749 -22.69 10.08 -27.80
C ILE A 749 -22.57 10.44 -26.32
N ILE A 750 -23.49 11.27 -25.85
CA ILE A 750 -23.57 11.67 -24.44
C ILE A 750 -24.06 10.47 -23.63
N SER A 751 -23.33 10.16 -22.56
CA SER A 751 -23.65 9.10 -21.62
C SER A 751 -23.12 9.47 -20.24
N PHE A 752 -23.67 8.86 -19.20
CA PHE A 752 -23.42 9.23 -17.81
C PHE A 752 -23.33 7.98 -16.93
N ILE A 753 -22.36 7.93 -16.03
CA ILE A 753 -22.28 6.86 -15.03
C ILE A 753 -23.47 6.97 -14.08
N CYS A 754 -24.09 5.84 -13.74
CA CYS A 754 -25.13 5.77 -12.74
C CYS A 754 -24.88 4.64 -11.73
N PHE A 755 -25.08 4.93 -10.45
CA PHE A 755 -24.98 3.95 -9.37
C PHE A 755 -26.37 3.54 -8.89
N VAL A 756 -26.70 2.26 -8.98
CA VAL A 756 -27.99 1.73 -8.55
C VAL A 756 -28.04 1.66 -7.03
N LYS A 757 -29.10 2.21 -6.44
CA LYS A 757 -29.30 2.19 -4.99
C LYS A 757 -29.85 0.84 -4.54
N SER A 758 -29.33 0.38 -3.41
CA SER A 758 -29.81 -0.79 -2.70
C SER A 758 -31.27 -0.57 -2.23
N PRO A 759 -32.11 -1.62 -2.18
CA PRO A 759 -33.47 -1.48 -1.66
C PRO A 759 -33.49 -1.36 -0.14
N GLU A 760 -32.45 -1.91 0.51
CA GLU A 760 -32.28 -1.95 1.95
C GLU A 760 -31.77 -0.61 2.49
N SER A 761 -31.16 0.22 1.63
CA SER A 761 -30.66 1.54 2.00
C SER A 761 -30.58 2.47 0.80
N LYS A 762 -31.25 3.63 0.91
CA LYS A 762 -31.27 4.69 -0.12
C LYS A 762 -29.89 5.30 -0.42
N ASP A 763 -28.91 5.05 0.43
CA ASP A 763 -27.57 5.64 0.36
C ASP A 763 -26.45 4.58 0.27
N ARG A 764 -26.80 3.31 0.00
CA ARG A 764 -25.84 2.28 -0.41
C ARG A 764 -26.01 1.98 -1.88
N PHE A 765 -24.89 1.80 -2.58
CA PHE A 765 -24.90 1.36 -3.96
C PHE A 765 -24.79 -0.16 -4.04
N GLU A 766 -25.57 -0.74 -4.92
CA GLU A 766 -25.58 -2.17 -5.20
C GLU A 766 -24.77 -2.48 -6.46
N ASP A 767 -24.90 -1.66 -7.50
CA ASP A 767 -24.20 -1.83 -8.76
C ASP A 767 -23.98 -0.49 -9.48
N VAL A 768 -23.27 -0.53 -10.60
CA VAL A 768 -22.94 0.63 -11.44
C VAL A 768 -23.16 0.31 -12.92
N GLY A 769 -23.57 1.31 -13.69
CA GLY A 769 -23.78 1.20 -15.12
C GLY A 769 -23.76 2.55 -15.81
N LEU A 770 -24.38 2.61 -16.99
CA LEU A 770 -24.55 3.84 -17.76
C LEU A 770 -26.00 4.18 -18.01
N TYR A 771 -26.27 5.48 -18.04
CA TYR A 771 -27.48 6.05 -18.58
C TYR A 771 -27.15 6.84 -19.85
N ILE A 772 -27.87 6.54 -20.93
CA ILE A 772 -27.66 7.12 -22.26
C ILE A 772 -28.96 7.81 -22.68
N PRO A 773 -29.08 9.14 -22.57
CA PRO A 773 -30.30 9.85 -22.93
C PRO A 773 -30.63 9.68 -24.42
N ASP A 774 -31.90 9.42 -24.74
CA ASP A 774 -32.41 9.49 -26.12
C ASP A 774 -32.96 10.89 -26.43
N SER A 775 -33.24 11.17 -27.71
CA SER A 775 -33.78 12.46 -28.17
C SER A 775 -35.22 12.72 -27.71
N GLN A 776 -35.91 11.74 -27.11
CA GLN A 776 -37.30 11.82 -26.65
C GLN A 776 -37.40 11.86 -25.10
N GLY A 777 -36.26 11.92 -24.40
CA GLY A 777 -36.19 12.01 -22.93
C GLY A 777 -36.29 10.67 -22.19
N ALA A 778 -36.37 9.55 -22.90
CA ALA A 778 -36.48 8.20 -22.36
C ALA A 778 -35.19 7.41 -22.64
N GLY A 779 -34.12 7.71 -21.89
CA GLY A 779 -32.80 7.11 -22.08
C GLY A 779 -32.70 5.60 -21.84
N TYR A 780 -31.62 5.00 -22.37
CA TYR A 780 -31.23 3.62 -22.20
C TYR A 780 -30.42 3.44 -20.92
N PHE A 781 -30.63 2.32 -20.22
CA PHE A 781 -29.79 1.90 -19.11
C PHE A 781 -28.93 0.72 -19.57
N LEU A 782 -27.62 0.81 -19.35
CA LEU A 782 -26.66 -0.22 -19.70
C LEU A 782 -25.99 -0.73 -18.44
N PHE A 783 -26.43 -1.91 -18.00
CA PHE A 783 -25.81 -2.68 -16.91
C PHE A 783 -25.20 -3.96 -17.49
N PHE A 784 -24.21 -4.52 -16.80
CA PHE A 784 -23.43 -5.65 -17.30
C PHE A 784 -23.75 -6.93 -16.53
N GLY A 785 -23.77 -8.05 -17.25
CA GLY A 785 -24.25 -9.34 -16.74
C GLY A 785 -25.79 -9.47 -16.67
N ASP A 786 -26.25 -10.58 -16.08
CA ASP A 786 -27.67 -10.98 -16.02
C ASP A 786 -28.38 -10.42 -14.77
N LYS A 787 -28.39 -9.09 -14.61
CA LYS A 787 -29.03 -8.41 -13.47
C LYS A 787 -30.12 -7.45 -13.94
N ASP A 788 -31.29 -7.52 -13.30
CA ASP A 788 -32.41 -6.61 -13.56
C ASP A 788 -32.59 -5.63 -12.38
N PHE A 789 -32.51 -4.34 -12.70
CA PHE A 789 -32.64 -3.23 -11.76
C PHE A 789 -33.89 -2.39 -12.02
N SER A 790 -34.85 -2.92 -12.76
CA SER A 790 -36.07 -2.19 -13.13
C SER A 790 -36.86 -1.71 -11.91
N GLY A 791 -37.30 -0.46 -11.94
CA GLY A 791 -38.02 0.21 -10.86
C GLY A 791 -37.14 0.75 -9.72
N ARG A 792 -35.82 0.52 -9.75
CA ARG A 792 -34.88 0.98 -8.72
C ARG A 792 -34.48 2.43 -8.90
N ASP A 793 -34.16 3.10 -7.80
CA ASP A 793 -33.53 4.43 -7.85
C ASP A 793 -32.04 4.26 -8.19
N ALA A 794 -31.51 5.14 -9.03
CA ALA A 794 -30.10 5.23 -9.37
C ALA A 794 -29.61 6.68 -9.22
N LEU A 795 -28.40 6.86 -8.69
CA LEU A 795 -27.72 8.14 -8.67
C LEU A 795 -26.95 8.33 -9.97
N LEU A 796 -27.45 9.23 -10.82
CA LEU A 796 -26.81 9.63 -12.07
C LEU A 796 -25.75 10.70 -11.80
N LEU A 797 -24.54 10.51 -12.31
CA LEU A 797 -23.45 11.48 -12.20
C LEU A 797 -23.36 12.33 -13.48
N LYS A 798 -23.40 13.65 -13.34
CA LYS A 798 -23.31 14.65 -14.41
C LYS A 798 -22.15 15.61 -14.12
N GLY A 799 -20.93 15.13 -14.33
CA GLY A 799 -19.71 15.84 -13.94
C GLY A 799 -19.72 16.12 -12.42
N ASN A 800 -19.67 17.40 -12.05
CA ASN A 800 -19.67 17.85 -10.65
C ASN A 800 -21.07 17.91 -10.00
N SER A 801 -22.10 17.34 -10.63
CA SER A 801 -23.48 17.33 -10.13
C SER A 801 -24.08 15.93 -10.19
N SER A 802 -25.12 15.69 -9.42
CA SER A 802 -25.81 14.41 -9.35
C SER A 802 -27.33 14.57 -9.40
N MET A 803 -28.02 13.54 -9.88
CA MET A 803 -29.48 13.47 -9.82
C MET A 803 -29.95 12.05 -9.59
N THR A 804 -31.00 11.87 -8.79
CA THR A 804 -31.64 10.55 -8.65
C THR A 804 -32.64 10.34 -9.79
N ILE A 805 -32.54 9.20 -10.47
CA ILE A 805 -33.47 8.76 -11.52
C ILE A 805 -33.98 7.36 -11.20
N GLN A 806 -35.16 7.00 -11.72
CA GLN A 806 -35.65 5.64 -11.65
C GLN A 806 -35.21 4.86 -12.88
N VAL A 807 -34.65 3.67 -12.68
CA VAL A 807 -34.33 2.71 -13.74
C VAL A 807 -35.64 2.21 -14.35
N LYS A 808 -35.81 2.42 -15.65
CA LYS A 808 -37.01 2.00 -16.40
C LYS A 808 -36.64 0.87 -17.35
N GLU A 809 -37.53 -0.11 -17.49
CA GLU A 809 -37.42 -1.12 -18.55
C GLU A 809 -37.45 -0.43 -19.91
N LYS A 810 -36.39 -0.63 -20.70
CA LYS A 810 -36.36 -0.34 -22.13
C LYS A 810 -35.43 -1.27 -22.86
#